data_AF-A0A2V8JYN5-F1
#
_entry.id   AF-A0A2V8JYN5-F1
#
_cell.length_a   1.000
_cell.length_b   1.000
_cell.length_c   1.000
_cell.angle_alpha   90.00
_cell.angle_beta   90.00
_cell.angle_gamma   90.00
#
_symmetry.space_group_name_H-M   'P 1'
#
loop_
_entity.id
_entity.type
_entity.pdbx_description
1 polymer ?
#
loop_
_entity_poly.entity_id
_entity_poly.type
_entity_poly.pdbx_seq_one_letter_code
_entity_poly.pdbx_strand_id
1 'polypeptide(L)'
;MPTWKEKLAGKMDSQLEEEIDVFETQIALRRSGKLDEKIFAETRLRRGVYGQRYDNGHRHDGIRTQELQYLSEMTKGPDTLWDAPGMQRIKIPFGGLTPDQMDALAELAEEYSDGVLHVTTRQDFQLHYVHIDDTPTLMRRLAAVGITTREACGNSIRNVTACPLAGVCRDEVFDVTPYAKASSKFLLGHPDAQGFGRKFKIAFSGCRERACGLVNMHDMGCIAVKRVENGEEKRGFELYVGGGLGAVPHQAKLFDSFLPEEELLPISQAIARVFARLGEKKNRAAARIKFLVTKLGIDEFRRIVLEERKTMPVDPRWTGYLAAVEKYKEKPSREASPLNGRQRPEGFDEWYRTNVYCQRQAGYAVAAITLPLGDLSAWQTRGLADVARRFSGDNVRTTVEQNIVLRWVSEADLPDLYRELKRIGLGDAGAGTIVDVTACPGTDTCKLGIASSRGLAAEIRTRLAGKFFNLDEAVKNLHIKISGCFNSCGQHHVADLGFYGTSRTIGNRKVPHFQIVLGGKWQDNAGAYGLAMGTVPSKRIPEVVERITDRFVRERQGTETFQEFVKRIGKQELTTILTPLMQGPAYEQDPSFYSDWGDPREFSIGDLGVGECAGEVVSVAQFDLAAAERMVFEGQLRLDEGDYAQADALAYRAMLQAAISLVKTQFQDVTDAPDTVVNEFRTRFYDTQLLGDRYAGSRFAQYLFKRHLSPPHEHTRDQAHRTVEEAQLFIESAYACYDLLTERGGMAAPLRPPVHTEKAAGIR
;
A
#
# COMPACT_ATOMS: atom_id res chain seq x y z
N MET A 1 10.56 -15.40 -30.31
CA MET A 1 9.18 -14.87 -30.21
C MET A 1 9.28 -13.40 -29.79
N PRO A 2 8.39 -12.51 -30.26
CA PRO A 2 8.45 -11.10 -29.87
C PRO A 2 8.25 -10.95 -28.36
N THR A 3 9.00 -10.02 -27.76
CA THR A 3 8.94 -9.67 -26.33
C THR A 3 7.60 -9.02 -25.99
N TRP A 4 7.22 -9.01 -24.71
CA TRP A 4 6.01 -8.30 -24.28
C TRP A 4 6.11 -6.79 -24.52
N LYS A 5 7.32 -6.21 -24.45
CA LYS A 5 7.59 -4.83 -24.83
C LYS A 5 7.18 -4.57 -26.29
N GLU A 6 7.59 -5.43 -27.22
CA GLU A 6 7.21 -5.33 -28.64
C GLU A 6 5.71 -5.58 -28.87
N LYS A 7 5.12 -6.56 -28.18
CA LYS A 7 3.70 -6.91 -28.34
C LYS A 7 2.73 -5.83 -27.84
N LEU A 8 3.14 -5.08 -26.82
CA LEU A 8 2.32 -4.08 -26.13
C LEU A 8 2.69 -2.63 -26.48
N ALA A 9 3.70 -2.42 -27.34
CA ALA A 9 4.07 -1.09 -27.83
C ALA A 9 2.83 -0.34 -28.35
N GLY A 10 2.60 0.87 -27.83
CA GLY A 10 1.46 1.72 -28.19
C GLY A 10 0.09 1.25 -27.69
N LYS A 11 0.03 0.19 -26.85
CA LYS A 11 -1.22 -0.32 -26.23
C LYS A 11 -1.35 0.01 -24.75
N MET A 12 -0.43 0.81 -24.21
CA MET A 12 -0.38 1.19 -22.80
C MET A 12 -0.41 2.71 -22.67
N ASP A 13 -0.73 3.19 -21.48
CA ASP A 13 -0.47 4.59 -21.14
C ASP A 13 1.03 4.89 -21.27
N SER A 14 1.38 5.92 -22.04
CA SER A 14 2.78 6.21 -22.39
C SER A 14 3.62 6.56 -21.16
N GLN A 15 3.02 7.14 -20.11
CA GLN A 15 3.72 7.44 -18.88
C GLN A 15 4.05 6.17 -18.09
N LEU A 16 3.15 5.19 -18.09
CA LEU A 16 3.41 3.88 -17.49
C LEU A 16 4.46 3.11 -18.30
N GLU A 17 4.42 3.16 -19.63
CA GLU A 17 5.43 2.53 -20.48
C GLU A 17 6.84 3.09 -20.21
N GLU A 18 6.98 4.41 -20.20
CA GLU A 18 8.24 5.09 -19.88
C GLU A 18 8.74 4.70 -18.48
N GLU A 19 7.84 4.67 -17.49
CA GLU A 19 8.18 4.28 -16.12
C GLU A 19 8.74 2.86 -16.03
N ILE A 20 8.19 1.91 -16.78
CA ILE A 20 8.63 0.52 -16.76
C ILE A 20 9.96 0.38 -17.48
N ASP A 21 10.14 1.09 -18.60
CA ASP A 21 11.43 1.16 -19.31
C ASP A 21 12.54 1.73 -18.41
N VAL A 22 12.25 2.81 -17.66
CA VAL A 22 13.17 3.36 -16.65
C VAL A 22 13.57 2.29 -15.64
N PHE A 23 12.60 1.53 -15.13
CA PHE A 23 12.86 0.51 -14.12
C PHE A 23 13.69 -0.66 -14.66
N GLU A 24 13.46 -1.08 -15.91
CA GLU A 24 14.26 -2.08 -16.60
C GLU A 24 15.73 -1.63 -16.75
N THR A 25 15.98 -0.37 -17.12
CA THR A 25 17.33 0.21 -17.13
C THR A 25 17.95 0.20 -15.73
N GLN A 26 17.18 0.53 -14.68
CA GLN A 26 17.67 0.54 -13.30
C GLN A 26 18.07 -0.85 -12.81
N ILE A 27 17.35 -1.90 -13.19
CA ILE A 27 17.74 -3.31 -12.93
C ILE A 27 19.08 -3.61 -13.60
N ALA A 28 19.26 -3.22 -14.87
CA ALA A 28 20.51 -3.42 -15.60
C ALA A 28 21.70 -2.68 -14.94
N LEU A 29 21.50 -1.42 -14.55
CA LEU A 29 22.51 -0.62 -13.84
C LEU A 29 22.88 -1.25 -12.49
N ARG A 30 21.90 -1.73 -11.73
CA ARG A 30 22.14 -2.42 -10.46
C ARG A 30 22.96 -3.68 -10.67
N ARG A 31 22.63 -4.48 -11.69
CA ARG A 31 23.37 -5.69 -12.08
C ARG A 31 24.82 -5.40 -12.45
N SER A 32 25.09 -4.28 -13.12
CA SER A 32 26.47 -3.87 -13.45
C SER A 32 27.22 -3.17 -12.30
N GLY A 33 26.62 -3.07 -11.11
CA GLY A 33 27.22 -2.37 -9.97
C GLY A 33 27.27 -0.84 -10.09
N LYS A 34 26.49 -0.26 -11.01
CA LYS A 34 26.44 1.19 -11.28
C LYS A 34 25.33 1.93 -10.54
N LEU A 35 24.42 1.20 -9.89
CA LEU A 35 23.35 1.77 -9.06
C LEU A 35 23.48 1.23 -7.63
N ASP A 36 23.53 2.14 -6.66
CA ASP A 36 23.64 1.80 -5.24
C ASP A 36 22.45 0.95 -4.76
N GLU A 37 22.73 -0.01 -3.86
CA GLU A 37 21.72 -0.95 -3.35
C GLU A 37 20.60 -0.23 -2.60
N LYS A 38 20.88 0.84 -1.85
CA LYS A 38 19.87 1.53 -1.05
C LYS A 38 18.91 2.30 -1.94
N ILE A 39 19.46 2.97 -2.97
CA ILE A 39 18.68 3.67 -3.99
C ILE A 39 17.84 2.67 -4.77
N PHE A 40 18.44 1.56 -5.20
CA PHE A 40 17.72 0.53 -5.94
C PHE A 40 16.64 -0.16 -5.09
N ALA A 41 16.91 -0.45 -3.82
CA ALA A 41 15.95 -1.04 -2.90
C ALA A 41 14.69 -0.16 -2.76
N GLU A 42 14.83 1.14 -2.50
CA GLU A 42 13.67 2.03 -2.43
C GLU A 42 13.00 2.21 -3.81
N THR A 43 13.77 2.19 -4.91
CA THR A 43 13.23 2.22 -6.28
C THR A 43 12.31 1.03 -6.55
N ARG A 44 12.80 -0.21 -6.36
CA ARG A 44 12.00 -1.43 -6.59
C ARG A 44 10.81 -1.50 -5.63
N LEU A 45 10.96 -1.03 -4.40
CA LEU A 45 9.86 -0.93 -3.45
C LEU A 45 8.77 0.04 -3.92
N ARG A 46 9.14 1.18 -4.53
CA ARG A 46 8.17 2.07 -5.17
C ARG A 46 7.51 1.46 -6.40
N ARG A 47 8.01 0.33 -6.94
CA ARG A 47 7.34 -0.48 -7.97
C ARG A 47 6.60 -1.70 -7.40
N GLY A 48 6.43 -1.77 -6.08
CA GLY A 48 5.76 -2.89 -5.43
C GLY A 48 6.60 -4.17 -5.34
N VAL A 49 7.87 -4.14 -5.74
CA VAL A 49 8.77 -5.31 -5.72
C VAL A 49 9.51 -5.39 -4.39
N TYR A 50 9.33 -6.51 -3.70
CA TYR A 50 9.66 -6.65 -2.29
C TYR A 50 10.42 -7.95 -2.04
N GLY A 51 11.52 -7.92 -1.27
CA GLY A 51 12.23 -9.14 -0.91
C GLY A 51 11.41 -9.98 0.08
N GLN A 52 11.32 -11.28 -0.14
CA GLN A 52 10.56 -12.19 0.72
C GLN A 52 11.46 -13.09 1.57
N ARG A 53 10.87 -13.74 2.58
CA ARG A 53 11.55 -14.76 3.39
C ARG A 53 11.54 -16.09 2.64
N TYR A 54 12.66 -16.80 2.75
CA TYR A 54 12.82 -18.17 2.28
C TYR A 54 13.17 -19.06 3.45
N ASP A 55 12.29 -19.99 3.74
CA ASP A 55 12.30 -20.91 4.86
C ASP A 55 13.02 -22.22 4.51
N ASN A 56 12.67 -22.86 3.39
CA ASN A 56 13.29 -24.14 3.00
C ASN A 56 13.88 -24.20 1.58
N GLY A 57 13.67 -23.19 0.74
CA GLY A 57 14.14 -23.19 -0.65
C GLY A 57 13.26 -24.01 -1.60
N HIS A 58 12.11 -24.46 -1.12
CA HIS A 58 11.08 -25.11 -1.90
C HIS A 58 9.83 -24.23 -1.95
N ARG A 59 9.03 -24.37 -3.01
CA ARG A 59 7.69 -23.78 -3.12
C ARG A 59 6.68 -24.85 -3.48
N HIS A 60 5.44 -24.71 -3.04
CA HIS A 60 4.33 -25.50 -3.55
C HIS A 60 3.64 -24.70 -4.67
N ASP A 61 3.67 -25.17 -5.92
CA ASP A 61 3.14 -24.45 -7.09
C ASP A 61 1.62 -24.64 -7.30
N GLY A 62 0.93 -25.10 -6.26
CA GLY A 62 -0.47 -25.51 -6.33
C GLY A 62 -0.71 -26.96 -6.79
N ILE A 63 0.32 -27.65 -7.30
CA ILE A 63 0.24 -29.05 -7.76
C ILE A 63 1.23 -29.94 -7.00
N ARG A 64 2.46 -29.47 -6.82
CA ARG A 64 3.57 -30.20 -6.19
C ARG A 64 4.56 -29.24 -5.55
N THR A 65 5.35 -29.78 -4.63
CA THR A 65 6.53 -29.08 -4.12
C THR A 65 7.63 -29.09 -5.18
N GLN A 66 8.13 -27.91 -5.53
CA GLN A 66 9.26 -27.68 -6.44
C GLN A 66 10.44 -27.08 -5.67
N GLU A 67 11.66 -27.46 -6.05
CA GLU A 67 12.87 -26.75 -5.64
C GLU A 67 12.98 -25.44 -6.45
N LEU A 68 13.29 -24.35 -5.76
CA LEU A 68 13.48 -23.05 -6.41
C LEU A 68 14.90 -22.97 -6.97
N GLN A 69 15.04 -22.64 -8.25
CA GLN A 69 16.34 -22.36 -8.86
C GLN A 69 16.68 -20.88 -8.74
N TYR A 70 17.91 -20.59 -8.34
CA TYR A 70 18.39 -19.24 -8.12
C TYR A 70 19.70 -18.99 -8.88
N LEU A 71 19.90 -17.76 -9.34
CA LEU A 71 21.10 -17.36 -10.09
C LEU A 71 22.32 -17.12 -9.18
N SER A 72 22.12 -16.87 -7.89
CA SER A 72 23.17 -16.57 -6.91
C SER A 72 23.12 -17.50 -5.68
N GLU A 73 24.27 -17.71 -5.05
CA GLU A 73 24.45 -18.72 -3.98
C GLU A 73 23.79 -18.32 -2.64
N MET A 74 23.62 -17.02 -2.36
CA MET A 74 23.00 -16.49 -1.13
C MET A 74 21.56 -15.99 -1.36
N THR A 75 20.65 -16.92 -1.61
CA THR A 75 19.24 -16.61 -1.99
C THR A 75 18.22 -17.13 -0.98
N LYS A 76 18.70 -17.61 0.18
CA LYS A 76 17.87 -18.15 1.26
C LYS A 76 18.17 -17.46 2.59
N GLY A 77 17.14 -17.24 3.42
CA GLY A 77 17.28 -16.61 4.73
C GLY A 77 17.12 -15.08 4.74
N PRO A 78 17.30 -14.42 5.90
CA PRO A 78 17.02 -13.00 6.12
C PRO A 78 17.88 -12.04 5.26
N ASP A 79 19.06 -12.48 4.86
CA ASP A 79 20.04 -11.73 4.06
C ASP A 79 19.89 -12.00 2.55
N THR A 80 18.66 -12.26 2.10
CA THR A 80 18.36 -12.53 0.68
C THR A 80 18.83 -11.40 -0.22
N LEU A 81 19.56 -11.73 -1.29
CA LEU A 81 20.03 -10.78 -2.29
C LEU A 81 18.88 -10.09 -3.04
N TRP A 82 19.18 -8.93 -3.63
CA TRP A 82 18.22 -8.03 -4.28
C TRP A 82 17.54 -8.64 -5.52
N ASP A 83 18.19 -9.61 -6.16
CA ASP A 83 17.79 -10.27 -7.39
C ASP A 83 17.03 -11.58 -7.14
N ALA A 84 16.98 -12.05 -5.89
CA ALA A 84 16.18 -13.21 -5.54
C ALA A 84 14.69 -12.95 -5.83
N PRO A 85 13.90 -14.01 -6.13
CA PRO A 85 12.47 -13.83 -6.31
C PRO A 85 11.83 -13.18 -5.08
N GLY A 86 10.73 -12.49 -5.31
CA GLY A 86 10.14 -11.64 -4.30
C GLY A 86 8.63 -11.60 -4.39
N MET A 87 8.07 -10.74 -3.55
CA MET A 87 6.67 -10.40 -3.59
C MET A 87 6.47 -9.18 -4.50
N GLN A 88 5.58 -9.30 -5.47
CA GLN A 88 5.06 -8.19 -6.27
C GLN A 88 3.71 -7.77 -5.71
N ARG A 89 3.61 -6.53 -5.22
CA ARG A 89 2.34 -5.91 -4.85
C ARG A 89 1.74 -5.15 -6.02
N ILE A 90 0.45 -5.32 -6.23
CA ILE A 90 -0.32 -4.72 -7.32
C ILE A 90 -1.37 -3.77 -6.72
N LYS A 91 -1.33 -2.49 -7.11
CA LYS A 91 -2.15 -1.44 -6.51
C LYS A 91 -3.54 -1.43 -7.15
N ILE A 92 -4.59 -1.67 -6.35
CA ILE A 92 -5.98 -1.71 -6.82
C ILE A 92 -6.78 -0.63 -6.08
N PRO A 93 -6.85 0.61 -6.60
CA PRO A 93 -7.58 1.70 -5.97
C PRO A 93 -8.99 1.29 -5.59
N PHE A 94 -9.42 1.63 -4.37
CA PHE A 94 -10.74 1.30 -3.78
C PHE A 94 -11.14 -0.19 -3.86
N GLY A 95 -10.19 -1.08 -4.17
CA GLY A 95 -10.42 -2.49 -4.42
C GLY A 95 -11.16 -2.84 -5.70
N GLY A 96 -11.34 -1.92 -6.65
CA GLY A 96 -12.14 -2.16 -7.84
C GLY A 96 -11.45 -2.93 -8.94
N LEU A 97 -12.15 -3.91 -9.51
CA LEU A 97 -11.66 -4.77 -10.58
C LEU A 97 -12.68 -4.94 -11.69
N THR A 98 -12.20 -5.12 -12.92
CA THR A 98 -12.98 -5.66 -14.04
C THR A 98 -12.66 -7.14 -14.26
N PRO A 99 -13.53 -7.93 -14.92
CA PRO A 99 -13.21 -9.31 -15.27
C PRO A 99 -11.94 -9.45 -16.12
N ASP A 100 -11.69 -8.52 -17.05
CA ASP A 100 -10.49 -8.57 -17.90
C ASP A 100 -9.21 -8.32 -17.08
N GLN A 101 -9.29 -7.46 -16.06
CA GLN A 101 -8.19 -7.30 -15.10
C GLN A 101 -7.97 -8.57 -14.27
N MET A 102 -9.03 -9.28 -13.91
CA MET A 102 -8.92 -10.56 -13.20
C MET A 102 -8.26 -11.64 -14.05
N ASP A 103 -8.58 -11.71 -15.35
CA ASP A 103 -7.90 -12.64 -16.27
C ASP A 103 -6.41 -12.33 -16.39
N ALA A 104 -6.04 -11.06 -16.56
CA ALA A 104 -4.64 -10.65 -16.59
C ALA A 104 -3.91 -11.01 -15.29
N LEU A 105 -4.53 -10.79 -14.12
CA LEU A 105 -3.97 -11.18 -12.83
C LEU A 105 -3.79 -12.70 -12.72
N ALA A 106 -4.74 -13.49 -13.23
CA ALA A 106 -4.67 -14.95 -13.22
C ALA A 106 -3.53 -15.47 -14.10
N GLU A 107 -3.38 -14.95 -15.32
CA GLU A 107 -2.29 -15.31 -16.22
C GLU A 107 -0.93 -14.98 -15.62
N LEU A 108 -0.80 -13.81 -14.99
CA LEU A 108 0.46 -13.37 -14.37
C LEU A 108 0.85 -14.23 -13.18
N ALA A 109 -0.13 -14.63 -12.36
CA ALA A 109 0.11 -15.54 -11.24
C ALA A 109 0.57 -16.93 -11.73
N GLU A 110 -0.07 -17.45 -12.77
CA GLU A 110 0.28 -18.77 -13.34
C GLU A 110 1.66 -18.77 -14.02
N GLU A 111 2.03 -17.69 -14.70
CA GLU A 111 3.28 -17.62 -15.47
C GLU A 111 4.50 -17.21 -14.63
N TYR A 112 4.35 -16.27 -13.69
CA TYR A 112 5.47 -15.65 -12.98
C TYR A 112 5.48 -15.87 -11.47
N SER A 113 4.45 -16.49 -10.88
CA SER A 113 4.36 -16.72 -9.44
C SER A 113 4.23 -18.22 -9.11
N ASP A 114 3.72 -18.55 -7.93
CA ASP A 114 3.26 -19.87 -7.50
C ASP A 114 1.80 -20.19 -7.88
N GLY A 115 1.17 -19.39 -8.76
CA GLY A 115 -0.23 -19.56 -9.15
C GLY A 115 -1.25 -19.08 -8.10
N VAL A 116 -0.81 -18.48 -7.00
CA VAL A 116 -1.66 -17.95 -5.93
C VAL A 116 -1.72 -16.42 -6.00
N LEU A 117 -2.93 -15.89 -5.97
CA LEU A 117 -3.21 -14.47 -5.81
C LEU A 117 -3.65 -14.23 -4.37
N HIS A 118 -3.01 -13.30 -3.67
CA HIS A 118 -3.37 -12.95 -2.30
C HIS A 118 -4.01 -11.57 -2.22
N VAL A 119 -5.29 -11.51 -1.81
CA VAL A 119 -5.99 -10.27 -1.48
C VAL A 119 -5.50 -9.74 -0.13
N THR A 120 -5.14 -8.47 -0.09
CA THR A 120 -4.56 -7.84 1.10
C THR A 120 -5.58 -7.08 1.92
N THR A 121 -5.26 -6.80 3.18
CA THR A 121 -6.04 -5.91 4.06
C THR A 121 -6.07 -4.43 3.62
N ARG A 122 -5.47 -4.12 2.46
CA ARG A 122 -5.50 -2.82 1.78
C ARG A 122 -6.15 -2.91 0.40
N GLN A 123 -6.93 -3.95 0.12
CA GLN A 123 -7.65 -4.12 -1.14
C GLN A 123 -6.72 -4.28 -2.36
N ASP A 124 -5.43 -4.51 -2.16
CA ASP A 124 -4.45 -4.83 -3.22
C ASP A 124 -4.35 -6.34 -3.44
N PHE A 125 -3.65 -6.75 -4.50
CA PHE A 125 -3.13 -8.12 -4.66
C PHE A 125 -1.63 -8.22 -4.36
N GLN A 126 -1.19 -9.41 -3.93
CA GLN A 126 0.21 -9.82 -3.90
C GLN A 126 0.40 -11.12 -4.66
N LEU A 127 1.46 -11.17 -5.46
CA LEU A 127 2.02 -12.39 -6.04
C LEU A 127 3.38 -12.63 -5.37
N HIS A 128 3.68 -13.86 -4.98
CA HIS A 128 4.96 -14.23 -4.33
C HIS A 128 5.83 -15.05 -5.27
N TYR A 129 7.13 -15.14 -4.98
CA TYR A 129 8.11 -15.87 -5.78
C TYR A 129 8.31 -15.33 -7.21
N VAL A 130 8.08 -14.03 -7.44
CA VAL A 130 8.29 -13.37 -8.75
C VAL A 130 9.75 -12.95 -8.90
N HIS A 131 10.44 -13.42 -9.94
CA HIS A 131 11.83 -13.04 -10.19
C HIS A 131 11.96 -11.56 -10.61
N ILE A 132 13.02 -10.87 -10.20
CA ILE A 132 13.20 -9.43 -10.48
C ILE A 132 13.15 -9.13 -11.99
N ASP A 133 13.70 -10.01 -12.83
CA ASP A 133 13.72 -9.88 -14.29
C ASP A 133 12.35 -10.03 -14.96
N ASP A 134 11.41 -10.72 -14.30
CA ASP A 134 10.05 -10.86 -14.82
C ASP A 134 9.18 -9.65 -14.47
N THR A 135 9.58 -8.86 -13.47
CA THR A 135 8.78 -7.74 -12.96
C THR A 135 8.48 -6.68 -14.03
N PRO A 136 9.39 -6.27 -14.94
CA PRO A 136 9.05 -5.32 -15.99
C PRO A 136 8.02 -5.87 -16.99
N THR A 137 8.10 -7.17 -17.33
CA THR A 137 7.13 -7.83 -18.21
C THR A 137 5.75 -7.89 -17.56
N LEU A 138 5.71 -8.31 -16.29
CA LEU A 138 4.49 -8.33 -15.47
C LEU A 138 3.85 -6.95 -15.41
N MET A 139 4.64 -5.89 -15.14
CA MET A 139 4.14 -4.51 -15.08
C MET A 139 3.54 -4.05 -16.42
N ARG A 140 4.14 -4.41 -17.57
CA ARG A 140 3.59 -4.04 -18.89
C ARG A 140 2.22 -4.67 -19.14
N ARG A 141 2.08 -5.95 -18.80
CA ARG A 141 0.79 -6.65 -18.95
C ARG A 141 -0.29 -6.09 -18.02
N LEU A 142 0.07 -5.69 -16.80
CA LEU A 142 -0.84 -4.97 -15.91
C LEU A 142 -1.21 -3.58 -16.48
N ALA A 143 -0.23 -2.83 -16.99
CA ALA A 143 -0.46 -1.51 -17.56
C ALA A 143 -1.39 -1.56 -18.78
N ALA A 144 -1.32 -2.61 -19.60
CA ALA A 144 -2.20 -2.83 -20.74
C ALA A 144 -3.69 -2.99 -20.35
N VAL A 145 -3.99 -3.37 -19.10
CA VAL A 145 -5.35 -3.42 -18.54
C VAL A 145 -5.64 -2.29 -17.53
N GLY A 146 -4.80 -1.24 -17.55
CA GLY A 146 -4.98 -0.04 -16.71
C GLY A 146 -4.61 -0.23 -15.24
N ILE A 147 -3.85 -1.26 -14.89
CA ILE A 147 -3.34 -1.51 -13.53
C ILE A 147 -1.89 -1.03 -13.41
N THR A 148 -1.54 -0.47 -12.25
CA THR A 148 -0.17 -0.06 -11.91
C THR A 148 0.33 -0.73 -10.64
N THR A 149 1.65 -0.88 -10.53
CA THR A 149 2.34 -1.29 -9.30
C THR A 149 3.03 -0.10 -8.60
N ARG A 150 2.99 1.08 -9.23
CA ARG A 150 3.61 2.32 -8.72
C ARG A 150 3.07 2.66 -7.33
N GLU A 151 4.00 2.91 -6.41
CA GLU A 151 3.77 3.28 -5.02
C GLU A 151 2.89 2.29 -4.24
N ALA A 152 2.82 1.03 -4.68
CA ALA A 152 2.20 -0.04 -3.88
C ALA A 152 2.99 -0.28 -2.56
N CYS A 153 4.31 -0.05 -2.61
CA CYS A 153 5.24 -0.08 -1.49
C CYS A 153 6.09 1.22 -1.43
N GLY A 154 7.18 1.24 -0.64
CA GLY A 154 8.05 2.43 -0.46
C GLY A 154 7.54 3.48 0.54
N ASN A 155 8.28 4.59 0.62
CA ASN A 155 7.97 5.80 1.41
C ASN A 155 7.15 6.81 0.62
N SER A 156 5.96 6.37 0.24
CA SER A 156 5.02 7.12 -0.61
C SER A 156 3.58 6.82 -0.21
N ILE A 157 2.63 7.26 -1.05
CA ILE A 157 1.19 7.04 -0.87
C ILE A 157 0.81 5.64 -1.34
N ARG A 158 0.43 4.81 -0.37
CA ARG A 158 -0.06 3.44 -0.60
C ARG A 158 -1.43 3.45 -1.27
N ASN A 159 -2.00 2.27 -1.48
CA ASN A 159 -3.35 2.15 -2.00
C ASN A 159 -4.36 2.97 -1.19
N VAL A 160 -5.21 3.70 -1.92
CA VAL A 160 -6.34 4.46 -1.39
C VAL A 160 -7.50 3.48 -1.25
N THR A 161 -7.83 3.12 -0.01
CA THR A 161 -8.90 2.16 0.27
C THR A 161 -10.24 2.87 0.37
N ALA A 162 -11.32 2.16 0.05
CA ALA A 162 -12.68 2.64 0.26
C ALA A 162 -13.56 1.50 0.74
N CYS A 163 -14.68 1.82 1.41
CA CYS A 163 -15.65 0.81 1.82
C CYS A 163 -16.10 0.01 0.58
N PRO A 164 -15.92 -1.34 0.52
CA PRO A 164 -16.32 -2.16 -0.63
C PRO A 164 -17.81 -2.08 -0.99
N LEU A 165 -18.67 -1.58 -0.10
CA LEU A 165 -20.09 -1.34 -0.35
C LEU A 165 -20.41 0.07 -0.83
N ALA A 166 -19.43 0.94 -1.09
CA ALA A 166 -19.67 2.29 -1.59
C ALA A 166 -20.53 2.25 -2.88
N GLY A 167 -21.55 3.11 -2.94
CA GLY A 167 -22.54 3.17 -4.03
C GLY A 167 -23.74 2.23 -3.86
N VAL A 168 -23.65 1.21 -3.00
CA VAL A 168 -24.70 0.19 -2.79
C VAL A 168 -25.07 -0.01 -1.32
N CYS A 169 -24.30 0.57 -0.39
CA CYS A 169 -24.54 0.53 1.04
C CYS A 169 -25.85 1.25 1.39
N ARG A 170 -26.64 0.68 2.30
CA ARG A 170 -27.89 1.29 2.81
C ARG A 170 -27.65 2.45 3.78
N ASP A 171 -26.49 2.46 4.43
CA ASP A 171 -26.16 3.41 5.50
C ASP A 171 -25.24 4.54 5.01
N GLU A 172 -24.88 4.57 3.72
CA GLU A 172 -23.99 5.59 3.18
C GLU A 172 -24.70 6.93 2.96
N VAL A 173 -23.97 8.01 3.23
CA VAL A 173 -24.40 9.38 2.96
C VAL A 173 -24.33 9.69 1.46
N PHE A 174 -23.23 9.28 0.80
CA PHE A 174 -23.06 9.28 -0.65
C PHE A 174 -21.93 8.31 -1.06
N ASP A 175 -21.86 8.00 -2.35
CA ASP A 175 -20.85 7.11 -2.91
C ASP A 175 -19.46 7.78 -2.92
N VAL A 176 -18.53 7.20 -2.15
CA VAL A 176 -17.16 7.72 -2.01
C VAL A 176 -16.19 7.22 -3.10
N THR A 177 -16.62 6.30 -3.96
CA THR A 177 -15.78 5.70 -5.01
C THR A 177 -15.11 6.73 -5.94
N PRO A 178 -15.83 7.71 -6.52
CA PRO A 178 -15.20 8.64 -7.45
C PRO A 178 -14.15 9.54 -6.75
N TYR A 179 -14.33 9.83 -5.46
CA TYR A 179 -13.36 10.57 -4.65
C TYR A 179 -12.11 9.74 -4.36
N ALA A 180 -12.26 8.48 -3.95
CA ALA A 180 -11.13 7.57 -3.74
C ALA A 180 -10.31 7.37 -5.04
N LYS A 181 -11.01 7.23 -6.18
CA LYS A 181 -10.38 7.15 -7.51
C LYS A 181 -9.63 8.43 -7.86
N ALA A 182 -10.24 9.61 -7.63
CA ALA A 182 -9.62 10.90 -7.90
C ALA A 182 -8.38 11.13 -7.02
N SER A 183 -8.46 10.90 -5.71
CA SER A 183 -7.33 11.01 -4.80
C SER A 183 -6.21 10.03 -5.17
N SER A 184 -6.54 8.79 -5.54
CA SER A 184 -5.54 7.83 -5.99
C SER A 184 -4.84 8.31 -7.25
N LYS A 185 -5.57 8.81 -8.26
CA LYS A 185 -4.97 9.29 -9.53
C LYS A 185 -4.13 10.54 -9.33
N PHE A 186 -4.63 11.50 -8.56
CA PHE A 186 -3.97 12.78 -8.35
C PHE A 186 -2.66 12.64 -7.57
N LEU A 187 -2.66 11.80 -6.54
CA LEU A 187 -1.51 11.64 -5.64
C LEU A 187 -0.47 10.62 -6.12
N LEU A 188 -0.84 9.75 -7.07
CA LEU A 188 0.06 8.75 -7.64
C LEU A 188 1.22 9.42 -8.38
N GLY A 189 2.44 9.21 -7.93
CA GLY A 189 3.63 9.81 -8.54
C GLY A 189 3.73 11.33 -8.36
N HIS A 190 2.88 11.94 -7.54
CA HIS A 190 2.86 13.39 -7.37
C HIS A 190 4.17 13.86 -6.72
N PRO A 191 4.84 14.92 -7.22
CA PRO A 191 6.13 15.39 -6.69
C PRO A 191 6.12 15.66 -5.17
N ASP A 192 5.06 16.32 -4.69
CA ASP A 192 4.87 16.61 -3.26
C ASP A 192 4.65 15.37 -2.37
N ALA A 193 4.46 14.19 -2.95
CA ALA A 193 4.24 12.93 -2.25
C ALA A 193 5.46 11.98 -2.28
N GLN A 194 6.59 12.42 -2.83
CA GLN A 194 7.78 11.58 -3.01
C GLN A 194 8.79 11.66 -1.84
N GLY A 195 8.65 12.66 -0.97
CA GLY A 195 9.66 13.02 0.03
C GLY A 195 9.37 12.58 1.47
N PHE A 196 8.53 11.56 1.68
CA PHE A 196 8.13 11.13 3.02
C PHE A 196 9.22 10.33 3.73
N GLY A 197 9.28 10.43 5.06
CA GLY A 197 10.10 9.51 5.87
C GLY A 197 9.49 8.12 6.03
N ARG A 198 8.19 7.96 5.73
CA ARG A 198 7.47 6.70 5.84
C ARG A 198 6.20 6.65 5.00
N LYS A 199 5.71 5.44 4.71
CA LYS A 199 4.42 5.17 4.04
C LYS A 199 3.25 6.03 4.57
N PHE A 200 2.41 6.46 3.65
CA PHE A 200 1.18 7.20 3.90
C PHE A 200 -0.03 6.44 3.35
N LYS A 201 -1.09 6.25 4.14
CA LYS A 201 -2.26 5.45 3.80
C LYS A 201 -3.53 6.29 3.91
N ILE A 202 -4.37 6.20 2.88
CA ILE A 202 -5.62 6.94 2.75
C ILE A 202 -6.80 5.98 2.76
N ALA A 203 -7.90 6.36 3.41
CA ALA A 203 -9.16 5.60 3.42
C ALA A 203 -10.39 6.49 3.24
N PHE A 204 -11.41 5.95 2.59
CA PHE A 204 -12.73 6.58 2.45
C PHE A 204 -13.84 5.68 2.99
N SER A 205 -14.80 6.28 3.69
CA SER A 205 -16.04 5.61 4.10
C SER A 205 -17.27 6.45 3.74
N GLY A 206 -18.27 5.80 3.17
CA GLY A 206 -19.57 6.42 2.89
C GLY A 206 -20.46 6.57 4.12
N CYS A 207 -20.18 5.86 5.22
CA CYS A 207 -20.99 5.87 6.43
C CYS A 207 -20.14 5.98 7.70
N ARG A 208 -20.77 6.33 8.82
CA ARG A 208 -20.11 6.45 10.13
C ARG A 208 -20.04 5.11 10.88
N GLU A 209 -21.14 4.35 10.89
CA GLU A 209 -21.39 3.26 11.85
C GLU A 209 -20.89 1.88 11.39
N ARG A 210 -21.38 1.35 10.27
CA ARG A 210 -20.86 0.07 9.70
C ARG A 210 -19.43 0.18 9.19
N ALA A 211 -19.09 1.40 8.81
CA ALA A 211 -17.98 1.88 8.04
C ALA A 211 -16.78 0.96 7.77
N CYS A 212 -16.94 0.14 6.74
CA CYS A 212 -15.95 -0.79 6.23
C CYS A 212 -14.70 -0.14 5.60
N GLY A 213 -14.63 1.19 5.57
CA GLY A 213 -13.44 1.95 5.17
C GLY A 213 -12.36 2.06 6.26
N LEU A 214 -12.73 1.85 7.53
CA LEU A 214 -11.81 1.85 8.70
C LEU A 214 -10.96 3.14 8.81
N VAL A 215 -11.59 4.30 8.63
CA VAL A 215 -10.91 5.62 8.52
C VAL A 215 -9.97 5.92 9.69
N ASN A 216 -10.34 5.60 10.94
CA ASN A 216 -9.62 6.09 12.11
C ASN A 216 -8.23 5.47 12.36
N MET A 217 -7.84 4.45 11.58
CA MET A 217 -6.52 3.82 11.66
C MET A 217 -5.56 4.23 10.53
N HIS A 218 -5.93 5.20 9.70
CA HIS A 218 -5.17 5.63 8.52
C HIS A 218 -4.44 6.95 8.75
N ASP A 219 -3.40 7.20 7.93
CA ASP A 219 -2.62 8.44 7.99
C ASP A 219 -3.52 9.65 7.64
N MET A 220 -4.42 9.46 6.67
CA MET A 220 -5.54 10.35 6.35
C MET A 220 -6.79 9.50 6.07
N GLY A 221 -7.97 9.95 6.49
CA GLY A 221 -9.18 9.32 6.02
C GLY A 221 -10.42 10.20 6.10
N CYS A 222 -11.39 9.86 5.27
CA CYS A 222 -12.54 10.71 4.97
C CYS A 222 -13.83 9.95 5.21
N ILE A 223 -14.72 10.49 6.05
CA ILE A 223 -16.08 9.97 6.23
C ILE A 223 -17.04 10.92 5.51
N ALA A 224 -17.84 10.39 4.59
CA ALA A 224 -18.83 11.17 3.86
C ALA A 224 -19.86 11.81 4.80
N VAL A 225 -20.06 13.12 4.65
CA VAL A 225 -21.06 13.90 5.39
C VAL A 225 -21.72 14.92 4.47
N LYS A 226 -22.90 15.40 4.86
CA LYS A 226 -23.62 16.46 4.16
C LYS A 226 -23.87 17.61 5.12
N ARG A 227 -23.95 18.81 4.58
CA ARG A 227 -24.33 20.03 5.30
C ARG A 227 -25.34 20.80 4.47
N VAL A 228 -26.31 21.43 5.11
CA VAL A 228 -27.23 22.36 4.45
C VAL A 228 -26.68 23.76 4.61
N GLU A 229 -26.39 24.43 3.50
CA GLU A 229 -25.91 25.81 3.45
C GLU A 229 -26.81 26.61 2.50
N ASN A 230 -27.40 27.71 2.96
CA ASN A 230 -28.35 28.53 2.19
C ASN A 230 -29.52 27.74 1.55
N GLY A 231 -29.95 26.65 2.20
CA GLY A 231 -31.01 25.76 1.70
C GLY A 231 -30.54 24.73 0.67
N GLU A 232 -29.27 24.75 0.27
CA GLU A 232 -28.66 23.75 -0.62
C GLU A 232 -27.89 22.69 0.18
N GLU A 233 -28.06 21.43 -0.19
CA GLU A 233 -27.26 20.34 0.36
C GLU A 233 -25.87 20.32 -0.30
N LYS A 234 -24.82 20.51 0.50
CA LYS A 234 -23.43 20.39 0.08
C LYS A 234 -22.84 19.08 0.59
N ARG A 235 -22.08 18.41 -0.27
CA ARG A 235 -21.30 17.22 0.10
C ARG A 235 -19.94 17.64 0.63
N GLY A 236 -19.45 16.87 1.59
CA GLY A 236 -18.12 17.04 2.14
C GLY A 236 -17.70 15.84 2.95
N PHE A 237 -16.62 15.99 3.69
CA PHE A 237 -16.03 14.92 4.48
C PHE A 237 -15.70 15.38 5.89
N GLU A 238 -15.96 14.55 6.88
CA GLU A 238 -15.17 14.61 8.09
C GLU A 238 -13.78 14.06 7.77
N LEU A 239 -12.78 14.94 7.79
CA LEU A 239 -11.40 14.62 7.50
C LEU A 239 -10.69 14.29 8.81
N TYR A 240 -10.05 13.12 8.85
CA TYR A 240 -9.23 12.66 9.97
C TYR A 240 -7.77 12.48 9.54
N VAL A 241 -6.83 12.82 10.42
CA VAL A 241 -5.38 12.72 10.15
C VAL A 241 -4.63 12.14 11.34
N GLY A 242 -3.54 11.42 11.09
CA GLY A 242 -2.62 10.99 12.13
C GLY A 242 -2.94 9.64 12.79
N GLY A 243 -3.67 8.76 12.12
CA GLY A 243 -3.93 7.40 12.58
C GLY A 243 -2.81 6.42 12.24
N GLY A 244 -2.84 5.25 12.88
CA GLY A 244 -2.00 4.13 12.49
C GLY A 244 -1.80 3.10 13.59
N LEU A 245 -1.98 1.83 13.22
CA LEU A 245 -1.79 0.67 14.09
C LEU A 245 -0.31 0.49 14.50
N GLY A 246 0.50 -0.27 13.75
CA GLY A 246 1.89 -0.54 14.14
C GLY A 246 1.98 -1.20 15.54
N ALA A 247 3.13 -1.08 16.20
CA ALA A 247 3.33 -1.65 17.54
C ALA A 247 2.37 -1.06 18.57
N VAL A 248 2.26 0.27 18.58
CA VAL A 248 1.36 1.03 19.46
C VAL A 248 0.37 1.79 18.59
N PRO A 249 -0.94 1.49 18.65
CA PRO A 249 -1.94 2.08 17.78
C PRO A 249 -2.26 3.53 18.20
N HIS A 250 -2.42 4.43 17.22
CA HIS A 250 -2.92 5.79 17.42
C HIS A 250 -4.17 5.99 16.57
N GLN A 251 -5.20 6.57 17.19
CA GLN A 251 -6.43 6.94 16.51
C GLN A 251 -6.25 8.28 15.80
N ALA A 252 -6.69 8.34 14.54
CA ALA A 252 -6.67 9.57 13.77
C ALA A 252 -7.51 10.65 14.47
N LYS A 253 -7.08 11.90 14.33
CA LYS A 253 -7.70 13.08 14.96
C LYS A 253 -8.52 13.83 13.93
N LEU A 254 -9.67 14.34 14.34
CA LEU A 254 -10.53 15.15 13.49
C LEU A 254 -9.77 16.42 13.05
N PHE A 255 -9.46 16.48 11.77
CA PHE A 255 -8.84 17.64 11.14
C PHE A 255 -9.92 18.65 10.75
N ASP A 256 -10.96 18.22 10.04
CA ASP A 256 -12.10 19.09 9.71
C ASP A 256 -13.40 18.30 9.87
N SER A 257 -14.40 18.94 10.48
CA SER A 257 -15.76 18.38 10.61
C SER A 257 -16.53 18.40 9.29
N PHE A 258 -16.14 19.26 8.35
CA PHE A 258 -16.73 19.35 7.02
C PHE A 258 -15.74 19.98 6.06
N LEU A 259 -14.95 19.13 5.40
CA LEU A 259 -14.12 19.50 4.27
C LEU A 259 -14.98 19.45 2.99
N PRO A 260 -15.21 20.58 2.31
CA PRO A 260 -15.90 20.59 1.02
C PRO A 260 -15.17 19.74 -0.03
N GLU A 261 -15.91 19.18 -0.98
CA GLU A 261 -15.32 18.30 -1.99
C GLU A 261 -14.26 18.98 -2.87
N GLU A 262 -14.42 20.26 -3.15
CA GLU A 262 -13.45 21.09 -3.87
C GLU A 262 -12.12 21.23 -3.14
N GLU A 263 -12.10 21.10 -1.80
CA GLU A 263 -10.90 21.21 -0.98
C GLU A 263 -10.24 19.86 -0.67
N LEU A 264 -10.83 18.74 -1.11
CA LEU A 264 -10.30 17.40 -0.85
C LEU A 264 -8.86 17.22 -1.37
N LEU A 265 -8.64 17.45 -2.65
CA LEU A 265 -7.32 17.28 -3.28
C LEU A 265 -6.28 18.32 -2.82
N PRO A 266 -6.59 19.62 -2.75
CA PRO A 266 -5.58 20.60 -2.32
C PRO A 266 -5.19 20.44 -0.85
N ILE A 267 -6.12 20.12 0.06
CA ILE A 267 -5.77 19.82 1.45
C ILE A 267 -4.97 18.52 1.55
N SER A 268 -5.29 17.50 0.74
CA SER A 268 -4.49 16.27 0.67
C SER A 268 -3.04 16.55 0.25
N GLN A 269 -2.84 17.42 -0.74
CA GLN A 269 -1.51 17.85 -1.19
C GLN A 269 -0.79 18.68 -0.12
N ALA A 270 -1.48 19.61 0.55
CA ALA A 270 -0.90 20.39 1.64
C ALA A 270 -0.45 19.49 2.81
N ILE A 271 -1.27 18.48 3.19
CA ILE A 271 -0.90 17.47 4.19
C ILE A 271 0.36 16.71 3.75
N ALA A 272 0.44 16.31 2.47
CA ALA A 272 1.61 15.63 1.92
C ALA A 272 2.87 16.51 2.04
N ARG A 273 2.81 17.78 1.63
CA ARG A 273 3.93 18.74 1.73
C ARG A 273 4.37 18.96 3.17
N VAL A 274 3.43 19.17 4.09
CA VAL A 274 3.73 19.33 5.52
C VAL A 274 4.39 18.08 6.08
N PHE A 275 3.91 16.89 5.73
CA PHE A 275 4.51 15.63 6.17
C PHE A 275 5.90 15.40 5.56
N ALA A 276 6.10 15.70 4.28
CA ALA A 276 7.40 15.62 3.62
C ALA A 276 8.42 16.59 4.25
N ARG A 277 7.99 17.78 4.67
CA ARG A 277 8.85 18.81 5.27
C ARG A 277 9.16 18.55 6.75
N LEU A 278 8.15 18.23 7.55
CA LEU A 278 8.26 18.18 9.02
C LEU A 278 8.32 16.76 9.59
N GLY A 279 8.03 15.74 8.78
CA GLY A 279 8.06 14.34 9.19
C GLY A 279 9.48 13.87 9.51
N GLU A 280 9.60 13.01 10.51
CA GLU A 280 10.85 12.35 10.89
C GLU A 280 11.34 11.43 9.74
N LYS A 281 12.64 11.49 9.45
CA LYS A 281 13.29 10.80 8.31
C LYS A 281 14.50 9.95 8.72
N LYS A 282 15.08 10.19 9.90
CA LYS A 282 16.21 9.43 10.43
C LYS A 282 15.72 8.22 11.23
N ASN A 283 14.81 8.44 12.18
CA ASN A 283 14.27 7.35 13.00
C ASN A 283 13.02 6.73 12.38
N ARG A 284 13.19 5.59 11.70
CA ARG A 284 12.10 4.83 11.05
C ARG A 284 10.95 4.45 11.99
N ALA A 285 11.21 4.24 13.28
CA ALA A 285 10.18 3.88 14.26
C ALA A 285 9.24 5.07 14.56
N ALA A 286 9.73 6.30 14.39
CA ALA A 286 9.00 7.55 14.64
C ALA A 286 8.58 8.30 13.36
N ALA A 287 8.86 7.73 12.17
CA ALA A 287 8.72 8.41 10.87
C ALA A 287 7.28 8.47 10.30
N ARG A 288 6.28 7.89 10.96
CA ARG A 288 4.86 7.97 10.50
C ARG A 288 4.23 9.29 10.91
N ILE A 289 3.30 9.81 10.11
CA ILE A 289 2.61 11.09 10.37
C ILE A 289 1.92 11.14 11.74
N LYS A 290 1.45 9.99 12.26
CA LYS A 290 0.86 9.92 13.61
C LYS A 290 1.74 10.51 14.71
N PHE A 291 3.07 10.37 14.59
CA PHE A 291 4.00 10.94 15.56
C PHE A 291 4.17 12.45 15.37
N LEU A 292 4.17 12.93 14.12
CA LEU A 292 4.16 14.36 13.82
C LEU A 292 2.91 15.04 14.38
N VAL A 293 1.73 14.47 14.14
CA VAL A 293 0.44 14.99 14.67
C VAL A 293 0.43 14.93 16.20
N THR A 294 0.96 13.86 16.81
CA THR A 294 1.06 13.75 18.27
C THR A 294 2.00 14.82 18.85
N LYS A 295 3.14 15.07 18.19
CA LYS A 295 4.14 16.06 18.62
C LYS A 295 3.62 17.50 18.55
N LEU A 296 2.91 17.84 17.47
CA LEU A 296 2.40 19.20 17.26
C LEU A 296 1.06 19.44 17.99
N GLY A 297 0.25 18.40 18.15
CA GLY A 297 -1.18 18.55 18.42
C GLY A 297 -1.96 18.81 17.12
N ILE A 298 -3.24 18.41 17.10
CA ILE A 298 -4.06 18.50 15.88
C ILE A 298 -4.33 19.93 15.45
N ASP A 299 -4.45 20.87 16.41
CA ASP A 299 -4.76 22.28 16.09
C ASP A 299 -3.59 22.98 15.41
N GLU A 300 -2.37 22.79 15.91
CA GLU A 300 -1.17 23.35 15.30
C GLU A 300 -0.86 22.68 13.96
N PHE A 301 -1.03 21.37 13.87
CA PHE A 301 -0.90 20.66 12.59
C PHE A 301 -1.90 21.21 11.55
N ARG A 302 -3.16 21.41 11.94
CA ARG A 302 -4.18 22.03 11.08
C ARG A 302 -3.77 23.42 10.63
N ARG A 303 -3.33 24.28 11.55
CA ARG A 303 -2.87 25.64 11.23
C ARG A 303 -1.76 25.62 10.17
N ILE A 304 -0.74 24.78 10.35
CA ILE A 304 0.39 24.67 9.41
C ILE A 304 -0.09 24.19 8.02
N VAL A 305 -0.97 23.19 7.96
CA VAL A 305 -1.53 22.70 6.69
C VAL A 305 -2.33 23.78 5.97
N LEU A 306 -3.16 24.54 6.70
CA LEU A 306 -3.94 25.62 6.10
C LEU A 306 -3.07 26.78 5.63
N GLU A 307 -1.98 27.10 6.33
CA GLU A 307 -1.01 28.09 5.84
C GLU A 307 -0.27 27.61 4.59
N GLU A 308 0.14 26.34 4.54
CA GLU A 308 0.74 25.74 3.35
C GLU A 308 -0.23 25.80 2.15
N ARG A 309 -1.50 25.44 2.38
CA ARG A 309 -2.57 25.48 1.37
C ARG A 309 -2.73 26.87 0.73
N LYS A 310 -2.53 27.96 1.49
CA LYS A 310 -2.66 29.34 1.00
C LYS A 310 -1.53 29.76 0.07
N THR A 311 -0.33 29.19 0.25
CA THR A 311 0.86 29.55 -0.54
C THR A 311 1.05 28.70 -1.78
N MET A 312 0.33 27.58 -1.89
CA MET A 312 0.46 26.66 -3.03
C MET A 312 -0.10 27.27 -4.33
N PRO A 313 0.61 27.10 -5.47
CA PRO A 313 0.08 27.45 -6.78
C PRO A 313 -1.24 26.71 -7.06
N VAL A 314 -2.19 27.41 -7.68
CA VAL A 314 -3.47 26.79 -8.05
C VAL A 314 -3.24 25.70 -9.09
N ASP A 315 -3.73 24.50 -8.79
CA ASP A 315 -3.70 23.37 -9.71
C ASP A 315 -5.13 23.11 -10.25
N PRO A 316 -5.36 23.19 -11.58
CA PRO A 316 -6.68 22.93 -12.15
C PRO A 316 -7.19 21.50 -11.88
N ARG A 317 -6.31 20.56 -11.56
CA ARG A 317 -6.67 19.18 -11.22
C ARG A 317 -7.40 19.09 -9.87
N TRP A 318 -7.27 20.09 -8.99
CA TRP A 318 -7.91 20.09 -7.66
C TRP A 318 -9.42 19.92 -7.73
N THR A 319 -10.07 20.56 -8.70
CA THR A 319 -11.53 20.50 -8.90
C THR A 319 -11.93 19.81 -10.20
N GLY A 320 -10.98 19.54 -11.11
CA GLY A 320 -11.27 18.90 -12.41
C GLY A 320 -11.94 17.53 -12.34
N TYR A 321 -11.88 16.86 -11.18
CA TYR A 321 -12.53 15.57 -10.97
C TYR A 321 -14.03 15.66 -10.63
N LEU A 322 -14.53 16.82 -10.19
CA LEU A 322 -15.90 16.99 -9.68
C LEU A 322 -16.96 16.69 -10.76
N ALA A 323 -16.72 17.10 -12.02
CA ALA A 323 -17.62 16.77 -13.12
C ALA A 323 -17.75 15.24 -13.37
N ALA A 324 -16.70 14.47 -13.04
CA ALA A 324 -16.74 13.01 -13.13
C ALA A 324 -17.47 12.40 -11.92
N VAL A 325 -17.38 13.02 -10.74
CA VAL A 325 -18.14 12.61 -9.54
C VAL A 325 -19.65 12.70 -9.80
N GLU A 326 -20.12 13.82 -10.36
CA GLU A 326 -21.56 14.03 -10.65
C GLU A 326 -22.12 12.98 -11.61
N LYS A 327 -21.30 12.54 -12.57
CA LYS A 327 -21.66 11.57 -13.61
C LYS A 327 -21.41 10.12 -13.19
N TYR A 328 -20.67 9.88 -12.11
CA TYR A 328 -20.29 8.53 -11.70
C TYR A 328 -21.53 7.74 -11.28
N LYS A 329 -21.81 6.67 -12.03
CA LYS A 329 -22.83 5.67 -11.70
C LYS A 329 -22.36 4.32 -12.19
N GLU A 330 -22.47 3.34 -11.31
CA GLU A 330 -22.34 1.94 -11.67
C GLU A 330 -23.60 1.47 -12.38
N LYS A 331 -23.42 0.52 -13.30
CA LYS A 331 -24.53 -0.07 -14.05
C LYS A 331 -24.60 -1.56 -13.75
N PRO A 332 -25.79 -2.10 -13.44
CA PRO A 332 -25.96 -3.54 -13.31
C PRO A 332 -25.81 -4.21 -14.67
N SER A 333 -25.28 -5.43 -14.69
CA SER A 333 -25.19 -6.24 -15.92
C SER A 333 -26.51 -6.94 -16.26
N ARG A 334 -27.45 -7.02 -15.30
CA ARG A 334 -28.74 -7.70 -15.44
C ARG A 334 -29.86 -6.87 -14.82
N GLU A 335 -31.08 -7.12 -15.27
CA GLU A 335 -32.27 -6.46 -14.70
C GLU A 335 -32.55 -6.93 -13.27
N ALA A 336 -33.11 -6.03 -12.48
CA ALA A 336 -33.52 -6.29 -11.11
C ALA A 336 -34.66 -7.31 -11.12
N SER A 337 -34.54 -8.37 -10.32
CA SER A 337 -35.60 -9.36 -10.16
C SER A 337 -35.55 -9.97 -8.77
N PRO A 338 -36.67 -10.06 -8.05
CA PRO A 338 -36.70 -10.60 -6.69
C PRO A 338 -36.41 -12.11 -6.68
N LEU A 339 -35.89 -12.61 -5.56
CA LEU A 339 -35.69 -14.03 -5.31
C LEU A 339 -37.03 -14.77 -5.06
N ASN A 340 -37.78 -15.06 -6.14
CA ASN A 340 -39.07 -15.76 -6.07
C ASN A 340 -39.09 -17.01 -6.96
N GLY A 341 -39.63 -18.13 -6.44
CA GLY A 341 -39.96 -19.33 -7.23
C GLY A 341 -38.78 -20.14 -7.79
N ARG A 342 -37.52 -19.73 -7.57
CA ARG A 342 -36.33 -20.50 -8.02
C ARG A 342 -35.98 -21.61 -7.04
N GLN A 343 -35.57 -22.76 -7.57
CA GLN A 343 -35.06 -23.87 -6.78
C GLN A 343 -33.76 -23.47 -6.07
N ARG A 344 -33.76 -23.56 -4.74
CA ARG A 344 -32.58 -23.32 -3.90
C ARG A 344 -31.75 -24.61 -3.80
N PRO A 345 -30.49 -24.61 -4.24
CA PRO A 345 -29.62 -25.78 -4.09
C PRO A 345 -29.25 -25.99 -2.62
N GLU A 346 -28.76 -27.19 -2.29
CA GLU A 346 -28.28 -27.53 -0.95
C GLU A 346 -27.18 -26.55 -0.49
N GLY A 347 -27.23 -26.12 0.77
CA GLY A 347 -26.28 -25.15 1.35
C GLY A 347 -26.55 -23.68 0.99
N PHE A 348 -27.49 -23.39 0.09
CA PHE A 348 -27.79 -22.02 -0.35
C PHE A 348 -28.27 -21.11 0.79
N ASP A 349 -29.21 -21.56 1.62
CA ASP A 349 -29.82 -20.70 2.64
C ASP A 349 -28.78 -20.25 3.70
N GLU A 350 -27.80 -21.11 4.01
CA GLU A 350 -26.71 -20.78 4.91
C GLU A 350 -25.75 -19.75 4.28
N TRP A 351 -25.32 -20.01 3.04
CA TRP A 351 -24.50 -19.07 2.28
C TRP A 351 -25.23 -17.73 2.14
N TYR A 352 -26.52 -17.73 1.82
CA TYR A 352 -27.33 -16.52 1.71
C TYR A 352 -27.30 -15.70 3.00
N ARG A 353 -27.49 -16.35 4.16
CA ARG A 353 -27.52 -15.67 5.46
C ARG A 353 -26.21 -14.95 5.81
N THR A 354 -25.07 -15.47 5.37
CA THR A 354 -23.75 -14.96 5.76
C THR A 354 -23.05 -14.16 4.67
N ASN A 355 -23.26 -14.53 3.40
CA ASN A 355 -22.55 -13.98 2.27
C ASN A 355 -23.39 -12.98 1.46
N VAL A 356 -24.71 -12.89 1.65
CA VAL A 356 -25.54 -11.96 0.87
C VAL A 356 -25.92 -10.73 1.70
N TYR A 357 -25.54 -9.55 1.18
CA TYR A 357 -25.96 -8.26 1.71
C TYR A 357 -27.02 -7.64 0.80
N CYS A 358 -28.16 -7.28 1.37
CA CYS A 358 -29.21 -6.53 0.67
C CYS A 358 -28.74 -5.08 0.46
N GLN A 359 -28.43 -4.73 -0.79
CA GLN A 359 -28.05 -3.36 -1.15
C GLN A 359 -29.25 -2.41 -1.15
N ARG A 360 -28.97 -1.10 -1.23
CA ARG A 360 -30.03 -0.07 -1.23
C ARG A 360 -30.92 -0.08 -2.47
N GLN A 361 -30.44 -0.59 -3.59
CA GLN A 361 -31.20 -0.68 -4.83
C GLN A 361 -32.08 -1.94 -4.81
N ALA A 362 -33.39 -1.76 -4.95
CA ALA A 362 -34.35 -2.86 -4.88
C ALA A 362 -34.13 -3.92 -5.98
N GLY A 363 -34.31 -5.19 -5.63
CA GLY A 363 -34.15 -6.34 -6.54
C GLY A 363 -32.69 -6.70 -6.88
N TYR A 364 -31.73 -6.06 -6.21
CA TYR A 364 -30.30 -6.37 -6.30
C TYR A 364 -29.73 -6.72 -4.93
N ALA A 365 -28.64 -7.48 -4.94
CA ALA A 365 -27.87 -7.85 -3.77
C ALA A 365 -26.36 -7.76 -4.04
N VAL A 366 -25.59 -7.74 -2.95
CA VAL A 366 -24.15 -7.93 -2.95
C VAL A 366 -23.86 -9.34 -2.45
N ALA A 367 -23.06 -10.11 -3.18
CA ALA A 367 -22.58 -11.42 -2.78
C ALA A 367 -21.11 -11.36 -2.39
N ALA A 368 -20.80 -11.65 -1.13
CA ALA A 368 -19.45 -11.80 -0.61
C ALA A 368 -18.91 -13.20 -0.87
N ILE A 369 -17.64 -13.26 -1.27
CA ILE A 369 -16.91 -14.47 -1.57
C ILE A 369 -15.76 -14.55 -0.57
N THR A 370 -15.84 -15.51 0.33
CA THR A 370 -14.80 -15.75 1.33
C THR A 370 -13.59 -16.38 0.67
N LEU A 371 -12.42 -15.82 0.95
CA LEU A 371 -11.13 -16.33 0.49
C LEU A 371 -10.37 -16.82 1.72
N PRO A 372 -10.26 -18.14 1.93
CA PRO A 372 -9.43 -18.68 3.00
C PRO A 372 -8.03 -18.07 2.97
N LEU A 373 -7.61 -17.47 4.09
CA LEU A 373 -6.31 -16.78 4.22
C LEU A 373 -6.11 -15.59 3.26
N GLY A 374 -7.16 -15.14 2.57
CA GLY A 374 -7.10 -14.13 1.53
C GLY A 374 -6.65 -14.63 0.16
N ASP A 375 -6.59 -15.94 -0.06
CA ASP A 375 -5.99 -16.52 -1.26
C ASP A 375 -7.04 -17.01 -2.26
N LEU A 376 -6.71 -16.86 -3.55
CA LEU A 376 -7.34 -17.57 -4.64
C LEU A 376 -6.29 -18.08 -5.63
N SER A 377 -6.51 -19.26 -6.19
CA SER A 377 -5.66 -19.79 -7.27
C SER A 377 -5.96 -19.12 -8.62
N ALA A 378 -5.02 -19.15 -9.57
CA ALA A 378 -5.20 -18.58 -10.90
C ALA A 378 -6.45 -19.11 -11.62
N TRP A 379 -6.74 -20.41 -11.54
CA TRP A 379 -7.94 -20.98 -12.17
C TRP A 379 -9.24 -20.53 -11.48
N GLN A 380 -9.22 -20.35 -10.16
CA GLN A 380 -10.35 -19.76 -9.44
C GLN A 380 -10.56 -18.30 -9.84
N THR A 381 -9.48 -17.54 -10.05
CA THR A 381 -9.55 -16.15 -10.53
C THR A 381 -10.24 -16.06 -11.89
N ARG A 382 -9.84 -16.91 -12.86
CA ARG A 382 -10.50 -16.96 -14.19
C ARG A 382 -11.96 -17.38 -14.07
N GLY A 383 -12.23 -18.44 -13.30
CA GLY A 383 -13.59 -18.90 -13.06
C GLY A 383 -14.45 -17.81 -12.42
N LEU A 384 -13.87 -17.03 -11.50
CA LEU A 384 -14.57 -15.91 -10.88
C LEU A 384 -14.74 -14.73 -11.83
N ALA A 385 -13.82 -14.50 -12.77
CA ALA A 385 -13.96 -13.51 -13.83
C ALA A 385 -15.17 -13.84 -14.72
N ASP A 386 -15.33 -15.10 -15.12
CA ASP A 386 -16.51 -15.56 -15.88
C ASP A 386 -17.82 -15.42 -15.10
N VAL A 387 -17.79 -15.75 -13.81
CA VAL A 387 -18.93 -15.52 -12.90
C VAL A 387 -19.25 -14.02 -12.81
N ALA A 388 -18.24 -13.16 -12.67
CA ALA A 388 -18.41 -11.72 -12.62
C ALA A 388 -19.04 -11.20 -13.93
N ARG A 389 -18.52 -11.58 -15.11
CA ARG A 389 -19.11 -11.23 -16.41
C ARG A 389 -20.59 -11.58 -16.48
N ARG A 390 -20.95 -12.76 -16.00
CA ARG A 390 -22.33 -13.28 -16.05
C ARG A 390 -23.27 -12.58 -15.07
N PHE A 391 -22.84 -12.25 -13.85
CA PHE A 391 -23.76 -11.85 -12.77
C PHE A 391 -23.57 -10.43 -12.24
N SER A 392 -22.43 -9.79 -12.49
CA SER A 392 -22.03 -8.53 -11.83
C SER A 392 -21.44 -7.48 -12.78
N GLY A 393 -20.87 -7.88 -13.93
CA GLY A 393 -20.05 -7.02 -14.79
C GLY A 393 -18.81 -6.52 -14.06
N ASP A 394 -18.47 -5.23 -14.25
CA ASP A 394 -17.29 -4.56 -13.67
C ASP A 394 -17.46 -4.17 -12.18
N ASN A 395 -18.53 -4.64 -11.53
CA ASN A 395 -18.87 -4.22 -10.17
C ASN A 395 -18.19 -5.04 -9.06
N VAL A 396 -16.98 -5.53 -9.32
CA VAL A 396 -16.19 -6.33 -8.38
C VAL A 396 -15.40 -5.44 -7.42
N ARG A 397 -15.34 -5.82 -6.13
CA ARG A 397 -14.54 -5.14 -5.10
C ARG A 397 -13.80 -6.13 -4.21
N THR A 398 -12.52 -5.92 -3.94
CA THR A 398 -11.81 -6.58 -2.83
C THR A 398 -12.08 -5.87 -1.50
N THR A 399 -11.99 -6.57 -0.37
CA THR A 399 -12.30 -6.05 0.97
C THR A 399 -11.07 -5.96 1.88
N VAL A 400 -11.20 -5.30 3.04
CA VAL A 400 -10.13 -5.19 4.04
C VAL A 400 -10.03 -6.45 4.92
N GLU A 401 -11.02 -7.34 4.83
CA GLU A 401 -11.08 -8.69 5.38
C GLU A 401 -10.36 -9.72 4.49
N GLN A 402 -9.80 -9.27 3.35
CA GLN A 402 -9.12 -10.12 2.35
C GLN A 402 -10.07 -10.95 1.48
N ASN A 403 -11.31 -10.48 1.30
CA ASN A 403 -12.34 -11.15 0.50
C ASN A 403 -12.65 -10.38 -0.79
N ILE A 404 -13.54 -10.93 -1.61
CA ILE A 404 -14.09 -10.28 -2.81
C ILE A 404 -15.61 -10.14 -2.65
N VAL A 405 -16.20 -9.08 -3.18
CA VAL A 405 -17.65 -8.92 -3.32
C VAL A 405 -18.03 -8.67 -4.77
N LEU A 406 -19.13 -9.31 -5.20
CA LEU A 406 -19.84 -9.04 -6.45
C LEU A 406 -21.05 -8.18 -6.10
N ARG A 407 -21.16 -6.98 -6.68
CA ARG A 407 -22.26 -6.05 -6.43
C ARG A 407 -23.21 -6.04 -7.62
N TRP A 408 -24.42 -5.51 -7.42
CA TRP A 408 -25.44 -5.44 -8.47
C TRP A 408 -25.85 -6.81 -9.02
N VAL A 409 -25.79 -7.85 -8.18
CA VAL A 409 -26.29 -9.18 -8.51
C VAL A 409 -27.81 -9.16 -8.41
N SER A 410 -28.52 -9.54 -9.48
CA SER A 410 -29.98 -9.69 -9.42
C SER A 410 -30.36 -10.75 -8.39
N GLU A 411 -31.29 -10.46 -7.48
CA GLU A 411 -31.64 -11.39 -6.39
C GLU A 411 -32.10 -12.76 -6.92
N ALA A 412 -32.83 -12.78 -8.03
CA ALA A 412 -33.28 -14.01 -8.69
C ALA A 412 -32.12 -14.90 -9.17
N ASP A 413 -30.94 -14.34 -9.41
CA ASP A 413 -29.78 -15.08 -9.91
C ASP A 413 -28.90 -15.64 -8.79
N LEU A 414 -29.15 -15.30 -7.52
CA LEU A 414 -28.37 -15.77 -6.38
C LEU A 414 -28.24 -17.31 -6.31
N PRO A 415 -29.29 -18.13 -6.56
CA PRO A 415 -29.16 -19.57 -6.57
C PRO A 415 -28.19 -20.08 -7.65
N ASP A 416 -28.19 -19.46 -8.83
CA ASP A 416 -27.29 -19.84 -9.94
C ASP A 416 -25.86 -19.34 -9.69
N LEU A 417 -25.72 -18.13 -9.17
CA LEU A 417 -24.43 -17.61 -8.72
C LEU A 417 -23.81 -18.56 -7.68
N TYR A 418 -24.57 -18.98 -6.68
CA TYR A 418 -24.10 -19.92 -5.67
C TYR A 418 -23.63 -21.26 -6.27
N ARG A 419 -24.37 -21.83 -7.24
CA ARG A 419 -23.95 -23.06 -7.94
C ARG A 419 -22.61 -22.88 -8.65
N GLU A 420 -22.43 -21.77 -9.37
CA GLU A 420 -21.16 -21.50 -10.06
C GLU A 420 -20.02 -21.27 -9.08
N LEU A 421 -20.25 -20.54 -7.99
CA LEU A 421 -19.25 -20.34 -6.93
C LEU A 421 -18.87 -21.69 -6.29
N LYS A 422 -19.83 -22.57 -5.99
CA LYS A 422 -19.54 -23.93 -5.49
C LYS A 422 -18.74 -24.74 -6.50
N ARG A 423 -19.05 -24.64 -7.80
CA ARG A 423 -18.33 -25.34 -8.88
C ARG A 423 -16.85 -24.96 -8.92
N ILE A 424 -16.52 -23.70 -8.62
CA ILE A 424 -15.12 -23.22 -8.57
C ILE A 424 -14.52 -23.23 -7.14
N GLY A 425 -15.19 -23.84 -6.17
CA GLY A 425 -14.70 -23.94 -4.79
C GLY A 425 -14.68 -22.61 -4.01
N LEU A 426 -15.51 -21.65 -4.40
CA LEU A 426 -15.64 -20.32 -3.78
C LEU A 426 -17.05 -20.06 -3.20
N GLY A 427 -17.85 -21.11 -3.00
CA GLY A 427 -19.24 -21.02 -2.53
C GLY A 427 -19.41 -21.29 -1.03
N ASP A 428 -18.36 -21.19 -0.23
CA ASP A 428 -18.45 -21.46 1.21
C ASP A 428 -19.15 -20.30 1.96
N ALA A 429 -19.94 -20.68 2.97
CA ALA A 429 -20.60 -19.73 3.87
C ALA A 429 -19.61 -19.13 4.89
N GLY A 430 -20.04 -18.08 5.60
CA GLY A 430 -19.34 -17.53 6.75
C GLY A 430 -18.65 -16.18 6.52
N ALA A 431 -18.93 -15.47 5.43
CA ALA A 431 -18.37 -14.13 5.21
C ALA A 431 -18.68 -13.17 6.36
N GLY A 432 -17.66 -12.43 6.82
CA GLY A 432 -17.81 -11.45 7.91
C GLY A 432 -18.15 -12.06 9.27
N THR A 433 -17.90 -13.36 9.47
CA THR A 433 -18.15 -14.06 10.74
C THR A 433 -16.83 -14.50 11.39
N ILE A 434 -16.91 -15.13 12.56
CA ILE A 434 -15.72 -15.59 13.32
C ILE A 434 -14.85 -16.60 12.57
N VAL A 435 -15.39 -17.31 11.57
CA VAL A 435 -14.63 -18.23 10.70
C VAL A 435 -13.88 -17.50 9.58
N ASP A 436 -14.21 -16.26 9.29
CA ASP A 436 -13.59 -15.39 8.28
C ASP A 436 -12.35 -14.69 8.86
N VAL A 437 -11.35 -15.50 9.21
CA VAL A 437 -10.15 -15.05 9.92
C VAL A 437 -9.21 -14.30 8.98
N THR A 438 -8.94 -13.02 9.28
CA THR A 438 -7.93 -12.22 8.56
C THR A 438 -6.53 -12.52 9.09
N ALA A 439 -5.57 -12.76 8.20
CA ALA A 439 -4.18 -12.99 8.57
C ALA A 439 -3.19 -12.26 7.65
N CYS A 440 -2.11 -11.72 8.24
CA CYS A 440 -0.98 -11.27 7.42
C CYS A 440 -0.11 -12.47 6.99
N PRO A 441 0.83 -12.29 6.03
CA PRO A 441 1.71 -13.36 5.58
C PRO A 441 2.49 -14.09 6.67
N GLY A 442 2.84 -13.43 7.78
CA GLY A 442 3.52 -14.09 8.88
C GLY A 442 4.89 -14.65 8.50
N THR A 443 5.32 -15.71 9.17
CA THR A 443 6.62 -16.37 8.90
C THR A 443 6.66 -17.07 7.54
N ASP A 444 5.51 -17.29 6.89
CA ASP A 444 5.41 -17.97 5.60
C ASP A 444 6.24 -17.26 4.52
N THR A 445 6.10 -15.93 4.38
CA THR A 445 6.89 -15.16 3.38
C THR A 445 7.41 -13.81 3.88
N CYS A 446 7.06 -13.37 5.10
CA CYS A 446 7.51 -12.07 5.60
C CYS A 446 8.83 -12.18 6.36
N LYS A 447 9.84 -11.39 5.95
CA LYS A 447 11.12 -11.23 6.67
C LYS A 447 10.97 -10.74 8.12
N LEU A 448 9.86 -10.06 8.45
CA LEU A 448 9.54 -9.57 9.79
C LEU A 448 8.62 -10.48 10.61
N GLY A 449 8.18 -11.61 10.05
CA GLY A 449 7.30 -12.54 10.74
C GLY A 449 8.04 -13.18 11.92
N ILE A 450 7.45 -13.10 13.12
CA ILE A 450 7.98 -13.75 14.32
C ILE A 450 7.30 -15.10 14.52
N ALA A 451 5.98 -15.18 14.31
CA ALA A 451 5.21 -16.42 14.39
C ALA A 451 4.27 -16.60 13.18
N SER A 452 3.83 -17.83 12.94
CA SER A 452 2.99 -18.27 11.82
C SER A 452 1.56 -17.79 11.99
N SER A 453 1.26 -16.60 11.45
CA SER A 453 -0.10 -16.06 11.49
C SER A 453 -1.05 -16.78 10.54
N ARG A 454 -0.57 -17.24 9.39
CA ARG A 454 -1.40 -17.97 8.42
C ARG A 454 -1.68 -19.39 8.90
N GLY A 455 -0.67 -20.09 9.43
CA GLY A 455 -0.87 -21.40 10.03
C GLY A 455 -1.85 -21.36 11.21
N LEU A 456 -1.72 -20.37 12.10
CA LEU A 456 -2.69 -20.19 13.20
C LEU A 456 -4.10 -19.88 12.70
N ALA A 457 -4.24 -19.02 11.68
CA ALA A 457 -5.54 -18.69 11.10
C ALA A 457 -6.21 -19.91 10.45
N ALA A 458 -5.45 -20.74 9.74
CA ALA A 458 -5.94 -21.98 9.15
C ALA A 458 -6.45 -22.96 10.23
N GLU A 459 -5.71 -23.11 11.33
CA GLU A 459 -6.10 -23.96 12.45
C GLU A 459 -7.39 -23.46 13.13
N ILE A 460 -7.45 -22.17 13.44
CA ILE A 460 -8.64 -21.55 14.06
C ILE A 460 -9.86 -21.71 13.15
N ARG A 461 -9.70 -21.41 11.85
CA ARG A 461 -10.77 -21.59 10.86
C ARG A 461 -11.26 -23.03 10.83
N THR A 462 -10.36 -24.00 10.76
CA THR A 462 -10.70 -25.44 10.70
C THR A 462 -11.53 -25.86 11.91
N ARG A 463 -11.12 -25.47 13.12
CA ARG A 463 -11.84 -25.79 14.35
C ARG A 463 -13.20 -25.10 14.45
N LEU A 464 -13.27 -23.82 14.09
CA LEU A 464 -14.51 -23.06 14.16
C LEU A 464 -15.50 -23.49 13.08
N ALA A 465 -15.05 -23.81 11.86
CA ALA A 465 -15.91 -24.27 10.77
C ALA A 465 -16.66 -25.56 11.16
N GLY A 466 -15.98 -26.51 11.81
CA GLY A 466 -16.60 -27.76 12.28
C GLY A 466 -17.69 -27.58 13.36
N LYS A 467 -17.71 -26.42 14.04
CA LYS A 467 -18.68 -26.10 15.10
C LYS A 467 -19.61 -24.94 14.73
N PHE A 468 -19.43 -24.32 13.56
CA PHE A 468 -19.97 -23.00 13.25
C PHE A 468 -21.48 -22.89 13.47
N PHE A 469 -22.24 -23.89 13.02
CA PHE A 469 -23.70 -23.93 13.17
C PHE A 469 -24.18 -23.96 14.61
N ASN A 470 -23.39 -24.56 15.50
CA ASN A 470 -23.70 -24.72 16.92
C ASN A 470 -23.23 -23.53 17.77
N LEU A 471 -22.50 -22.56 17.18
CA LEU A 471 -22.08 -21.36 17.89
C LEU A 471 -23.27 -20.43 18.14
N ASP A 472 -23.24 -19.73 19.27
CA ASP A 472 -24.16 -18.63 19.56
C ASP A 472 -24.04 -17.52 18.49
N GLU A 473 -25.15 -16.91 18.10
CA GLU A 473 -25.14 -15.82 17.10
C GLU A 473 -24.24 -14.65 17.48
N ALA A 474 -24.10 -14.33 18.77
CA ALA A 474 -23.19 -13.27 19.20
C ALA A 474 -21.71 -13.66 19.01
N VAL A 475 -21.38 -14.95 19.06
CA VAL A 475 -20.03 -15.45 18.76
C VAL A 475 -19.78 -15.48 17.25
N LYS A 476 -20.78 -15.89 16.46
CA LYS A 476 -20.67 -15.89 14.99
C LYS A 476 -20.31 -14.51 14.45
N ASN A 477 -20.81 -13.43 15.05
CA ASN A 477 -20.57 -12.05 14.59
C ASN A 477 -19.22 -11.43 15.05
N LEU A 478 -18.36 -12.18 15.75
CA LEU A 478 -17.03 -11.70 16.16
C LEU A 478 -16.02 -11.79 15.01
N HIS A 479 -15.00 -10.94 15.05
CA HIS A 479 -13.90 -10.93 14.09
C HIS A 479 -12.60 -11.38 14.74
N ILE A 480 -11.88 -12.28 14.07
CA ILE A 480 -10.53 -12.69 14.44
C ILE A 480 -9.54 -12.10 13.44
N LYS A 481 -8.52 -11.39 13.95
CA LYS A 481 -7.46 -10.82 13.12
C LYS A 481 -6.07 -11.14 13.67
N ILE A 482 -5.21 -11.73 12.84
CA ILE A 482 -3.93 -12.31 13.25
C ILE A 482 -2.77 -11.66 12.50
N SER A 483 -1.69 -11.33 13.21
CA SER A 483 -0.45 -10.83 12.62
C SER A 483 0.75 -11.65 13.08
N GLY A 484 1.71 -11.94 12.21
CA GLY A 484 2.92 -12.67 12.61
C GLY A 484 3.89 -11.84 13.46
N CYS A 485 3.67 -10.53 13.59
CA CYS A 485 4.41 -9.64 14.49
C CYS A 485 3.60 -8.40 14.88
N PHE A 486 4.17 -7.56 15.75
CA PHE A 486 3.55 -6.36 16.31
C PHE A 486 3.22 -5.26 15.28
N ASN A 487 3.60 -5.38 14.01
CA ASN A 487 3.34 -4.35 12.99
C ASN A 487 1.86 -4.22 12.58
N SER A 488 1.02 -5.18 12.95
CA SER A 488 -0.44 -5.15 12.74
C SER A 488 -0.86 -5.09 11.26
N CYS A 489 -0.16 -5.80 10.38
CA CYS A 489 -0.55 -5.92 8.97
C CYS A 489 -1.90 -6.63 8.79
N GLY A 490 -2.23 -7.57 9.70
CA GLY A 490 -3.54 -8.21 9.77
C GLY A 490 -4.58 -7.38 10.54
N GLN A 491 -4.22 -6.20 11.06
CA GLN A 491 -5.11 -5.29 11.79
C GLN A 491 -5.65 -5.83 13.13
N HIS A 492 -4.84 -6.57 13.89
CA HIS A 492 -5.26 -7.21 15.14
C HIS A 492 -5.79 -6.25 16.23
N HIS A 493 -5.41 -4.97 16.22
CA HIS A 493 -5.84 -4.02 17.25
C HIS A 493 -7.33 -3.64 17.16
N VAL A 494 -7.95 -3.78 15.99
CA VAL A 494 -9.35 -3.35 15.75
C VAL A 494 -10.35 -4.51 15.78
N ALA A 495 -9.88 -5.73 16.03
CA ALA A 495 -10.72 -6.92 16.06
C ALA A 495 -11.29 -7.20 17.46
N ASP A 496 -12.40 -7.94 17.50
CA ASP A 496 -12.92 -8.51 18.75
C ASP A 496 -11.83 -9.37 19.42
N LEU A 497 -11.22 -10.26 18.63
CA LEU A 497 -10.12 -11.15 19.04
C LEU A 497 -8.89 -10.91 18.15
N GLY A 498 -7.94 -10.16 18.67
CA GLY A 498 -6.68 -9.83 18.02
C GLY A 498 -5.52 -10.67 18.52
N PHE A 499 -4.67 -11.13 17.60
CA PHE A 499 -3.45 -11.88 17.94
C PHE A 499 -2.23 -11.35 17.19
N TYR A 500 -1.09 -11.23 17.87
CA TYR A 500 0.17 -11.00 17.16
C TYR A 500 1.36 -11.81 17.66
N GLY A 501 2.19 -12.26 16.72
CA GLY A 501 3.34 -13.13 16.97
C GLY A 501 4.44 -12.47 17.81
N THR A 502 4.97 -13.25 18.74
CA THR A 502 6.06 -12.96 19.68
C THR A 502 6.84 -14.25 19.93
N SER A 503 7.94 -14.18 20.67
CA SER A 503 8.70 -15.37 21.09
C SER A 503 9.01 -15.30 22.57
N ARG A 504 8.98 -16.44 23.26
CA ARG A 504 9.51 -16.61 24.62
C ARG A 504 10.60 -17.68 24.65
N THR A 505 11.39 -17.68 25.71
CA THR A 505 12.33 -18.77 25.99
C THR A 505 11.73 -19.64 27.09
N ILE A 506 11.65 -20.95 26.88
CA ILE A 506 11.32 -21.94 27.90
C ILE A 506 12.52 -22.88 28.02
N GLY A 507 13.11 -22.98 29.21
CA GLY A 507 14.42 -23.62 29.37
C GLY A 507 15.50 -22.90 28.54
N ASN A 508 16.10 -23.61 27.60
CA ASN A 508 17.11 -23.10 26.66
C ASN A 508 16.60 -22.98 25.21
N ARG A 509 15.30 -23.18 24.97
CA ARG A 509 14.71 -23.20 23.62
C ARG A 509 13.75 -22.03 23.40
N LYS A 510 13.62 -21.59 22.15
CA LYS A 510 12.64 -20.57 21.75
C LYS A 510 11.30 -21.24 21.45
N VAL A 511 10.23 -20.55 21.83
CA VAL A 511 8.86 -21.04 21.69
C VAL A 511 8.00 -19.94 21.03
N PRO A 512 7.25 -20.25 19.96
CA PRO A 512 6.36 -19.31 19.31
C PRO A 512 5.20 -18.96 20.24
N HIS A 513 4.93 -17.68 20.38
CA HIS A 513 3.85 -17.17 21.22
C HIS A 513 3.03 -16.13 20.44
N PHE A 514 1.79 -15.94 20.85
CA PHE A 514 1.00 -14.79 20.42
C PHE A 514 0.61 -13.93 21.61
N GLN A 515 0.77 -12.62 21.49
CA GLN A 515 0.12 -11.66 22.36
C GLN A 515 -1.38 -11.62 22.01
N ILE A 516 -2.20 -11.65 23.04
CA ILE A 516 -3.66 -11.53 22.95
C ILE A 516 -4.07 -10.07 23.14
N VAL A 517 -4.96 -9.61 22.26
CA VAL A 517 -5.59 -8.29 22.28
C VAL A 517 -7.11 -8.48 22.19
N LEU A 518 -7.88 -8.00 23.16
CA LEU A 518 -9.34 -8.24 23.23
C LEU A 518 -10.15 -6.94 23.19
N GLY A 519 -11.27 -6.95 22.48
CA GLY A 519 -12.27 -5.88 22.52
C GLY A 519 -11.93 -4.65 21.66
N GLY A 520 -11.19 -4.82 20.56
CA GLY A 520 -11.11 -3.81 19.53
C GLY A 520 -12.46 -3.64 18.83
N LYS A 521 -12.75 -2.45 18.28
CA LYS A 521 -14.02 -2.14 17.63
C LYS A 521 -13.77 -1.88 16.15
N TRP A 522 -14.14 -2.83 15.29
CA TRP A 522 -14.04 -2.71 13.83
C TRP A 522 -15.08 -1.73 13.30
N GLN A 523 -16.29 -1.76 13.86
CA GLN A 523 -17.36 -0.79 13.60
C GLN A 523 -16.92 0.63 13.99
N ASP A 524 -17.71 1.62 13.58
CA ASP A 524 -17.42 3.04 13.77
C ASP A 524 -16.06 3.46 13.18
N ASN A 525 -15.72 2.94 11.99
CA ASN A 525 -14.47 3.21 11.28
C ASN A 525 -13.21 2.85 12.08
N ALA A 526 -13.15 1.67 12.72
CA ALA A 526 -12.13 1.35 13.72
C ALA A 526 -12.23 2.27 14.96
N GLY A 527 -13.41 2.33 15.58
CA GLY A 527 -13.75 3.30 16.62
C GLY A 527 -12.97 3.15 17.93
N ALA A 528 -12.43 1.96 18.21
CA ALA A 528 -11.64 1.68 19.41
C ALA A 528 -10.62 0.56 19.18
N TYR A 529 -9.58 0.52 20.02
CA TYR A 529 -8.54 -0.51 20.00
C TYR A 529 -8.66 -1.45 21.20
N GLY A 530 -8.32 -2.71 20.98
CA GLY A 530 -8.41 -3.73 22.01
C GLY A 530 -7.33 -3.61 23.09
N LEU A 531 -7.59 -4.29 24.20
CA LEU A 531 -6.74 -4.32 25.38
C LEU A 531 -5.75 -5.49 25.30
N ALA A 532 -4.46 -5.20 25.49
CA ALA A 532 -3.44 -6.24 25.58
C ALA A 532 -3.56 -7.04 26.90
N MET A 533 -3.70 -8.36 26.79
CA MET A 533 -3.94 -9.27 27.93
C MET A 533 -2.68 -10.00 28.40
N GLY A 534 -1.92 -10.60 27.49
CA GLY A 534 -0.70 -11.36 27.78
C GLY A 534 -0.26 -12.20 26.60
N THR A 535 0.86 -12.92 26.75
CA THR A 535 1.40 -13.82 25.71
C THR A 535 1.10 -15.27 26.04
N VAL A 536 0.60 -16.03 25.06
CA VAL A 536 0.27 -17.46 25.17
C VAL A 536 1.02 -18.24 24.10
N PRO A 537 1.52 -19.47 24.37
CA PRO A 537 2.13 -20.31 23.35
C PRO A 537 1.22 -20.51 22.14
N SER A 538 1.79 -20.50 20.94
CA SER A 538 1.05 -20.57 19.66
C SER A 538 0.03 -21.72 19.62
N LYS A 539 0.41 -22.90 20.16
CA LYS A 539 -0.44 -24.10 20.21
C LYS A 539 -1.67 -23.99 21.13
N ARG A 540 -1.71 -23.02 22.05
CA ARG A 540 -2.82 -22.79 22.99
C ARG A 540 -3.80 -21.69 22.56
N ILE A 541 -3.51 -20.96 21.49
CA ILE A 541 -4.41 -19.89 21.02
C ILE A 541 -5.81 -20.40 20.63
N PRO A 542 -5.99 -21.58 20.02
CA PRO A 542 -7.33 -22.12 19.80
C PRO A 542 -8.15 -22.26 21.10
N GLU A 543 -7.51 -22.69 22.19
CA GLU A 543 -8.16 -22.81 23.51
C GLU A 543 -8.48 -21.43 24.11
N VAL A 544 -7.66 -20.41 23.84
CA VAL A 544 -7.97 -19.01 24.21
C VAL A 544 -9.27 -18.55 23.56
N VAL A 545 -9.45 -18.83 22.26
CA VAL A 545 -10.68 -18.45 21.54
C VAL A 545 -11.88 -19.10 22.22
N GLU A 546 -11.86 -20.43 22.42
CA GLU A 546 -12.95 -21.17 23.05
C GLU A 546 -13.28 -20.63 24.47
N ARG A 547 -12.28 -20.49 25.35
CA ARG A 547 -12.51 -20.03 26.73
C ARG A 547 -13.11 -18.62 26.80
N ILE A 548 -12.67 -17.71 25.92
CA ILE A 548 -13.17 -16.34 25.90
C ILE A 548 -14.59 -16.28 25.31
N THR A 549 -14.86 -16.99 24.21
CA THR A 549 -16.19 -17.02 23.61
C THR A 549 -17.21 -17.70 24.51
N ASP A 550 -16.84 -18.79 25.19
CA ASP A 550 -17.72 -19.49 26.12
C ASP A 550 -18.08 -18.63 27.33
N ARG A 551 -17.10 -17.92 27.90
CA ARG A 551 -17.34 -16.98 28.99
C ARG A 551 -18.24 -15.83 28.53
N PHE A 552 -18.00 -15.29 27.34
CA PHE A 552 -18.85 -14.25 26.77
C PHE A 552 -20.30 -14.71 26.66
N VAL A 553 -20.57 -15.88 26.09
CA VAL A 553 -21.93 -16.42 25.96
C VAL A 553 -22.59 -16.62 27.32
N ARG A 554 -21.85 -17.15 28.31
CA ARG A 554 -22.39 -17.45 29.64
C ARG A 554 -22.71 -16.20 30.48
N GLU A 555 -21.88 -15.16 30.37
CA GLU A 555 -21.92 -14.01 31.27
C GLU A 555 -22.42 -12.72 30.61
N ARG A 556 -22.70 -12.72 29.29
CA ARG A 556 -23.28 -11.56 28.60
C ARG A 556 -24.66 -11.20 29.15
N GLN A 557 -24.94 -9.90 29.22
CA GLN A 557 -26.22 -9.39 29.71
C GLN A 557 -27.09 -8.91 28.55
N GLY A 558 -28.19 -9.61 28.26
CA GLY A 558 -29.12 -9.22 27.19
C GLY A 558 -28.43 -9.16 25.82
N THR A 559 -28.46 -7.99 25.18
CA THR A 559 -27.84 -7.73 23.86
C THR A 559 -26.44 -7.13 23.95
N GLU A 560 -25.76 -7.28 25.09
CA GLU A 560 -24.40 -6.79 25.31
C GLU A 560 -23.44 -7.25 24.20
N THR A 561 -22.71 -6.28 23.64
CA THR A 561 -21.65 -6.49 22.66
C THR A 561 -20.39 -7.07 23.31
N PHE A 562 -19.50 -7.67 22.51
CA PHE A 562 -18.25 -8.20 23.04
C PHE A 562 -17.36 -7.13 23.68
N GLN A 563 -17.34 -5.91 23.13
CA GLN A 563 -16.58 -4.78 23.66
C GLN A 563 -17.12 -4.33 25.03
N GLU A 564 -18.45 -4.26 25.18
CA GLU A 564 -19.09 -3.96 26.46
C GLU A 564 -18.79 -5.04 27.50
N PHE A 565 -18.87 -6.31 27.11
CA PHE A 565 -18.48 -7.44 27.95
C PHE A 565 -17.02 -7.33 28.42
N VAL A 566 -16.07 -7.11 27.49
CA VAL A 566 -14.64 -6.95 27.83
C VAL A 566 -14.43 -5.79 28.79
N LYS A 567 -15.13 -4.67 28.58
CA LYS A 567 -15.06 -3.50 29.46
C LYS A 567 -15.64 -3.79 30.85
N ARG A 568 -16.77 -4.48 30.93
CA ARG A 568 -17.46 -4.81 32.20
C ARG A 568 -16.70 -5.84 33.03
N ILE A 569 -16.23 -6.91 32.41
CA ILE A 569 -15.43 -7.95 33.08
C ILE A 569 -14.07 -7.37 33.51
N GLY A 570 -13.46 -6.56 32.64
CA GLY A 570 -12.21 -5.86 32.95
C GLY A 570 -10.96 -6.74 32.82
N LYS A 571 -9.81 -6.07 32.74
CA LYS A 571 -8.52 -6.70 32.41
C LYS A 571 -8.06 -7.73 33.44
N GLN A 572 -8.32 -7.51 34.74
CA GLN A 572 -7.86 -8.41 35.80
C GLN A 572 -8.52 -9.79 35.66
N GLU A 573 -9.85 -9.82 35.57
CA GLU A 573 -10.62 -11.05 35.45
C GLU A 573 -10.36 -11.79 34.13
N LEU A 574 -10.20 -11.05 33.03
CA LEU A 574 -9.80 -11.64 31.74
C LEU A 574 -8.37 -12.18 31.77
N THR A 575 -7.45 -11.54 32.49
CA THR A 575 -6.11 -12.09 32.69
C THR A 575 -6.17 -13.39 33.49
N THR A 576 -6.97 -13.44 34.57
CA THR A 576 -7.10 -14.64 35.43
C THR A 576 -7.51 -15.88 34.65
N ILE A 577 -8.49 -15.78 33.73
CA ILE A 577 -8.93 -16.92 32.91
C ILE A 577 -7.86 -17.36 31.89
N LEU A 578 -6.98 -16.45 31.46
CA LEU A 578 -5.92 -16.72 30.49
C LEU A 578 -4.62 -17.20 31.13
N THR A 579 -4.35 -16.87 32.39
CA THR A 579 -3.11 -17.22 33.10
C THR A 579 -2.74 -18.71 33.00
N PRO A 580 -3.67 -19.68 33.17
CA PRO A 580 -3.35 -21.10 33.02
C PRO A 580 -2.83 -21.47 31.62
N LEU A 581 -3.21 -20.70 30.59
CA LEU A 581 -2.79 -20.91 29.21
C LEU A 581 -1.45 -20.26 28.88
N MET A 582 -0.96 -19.31 29.67
CA MET A 582 0.27 -18.57 29.39
C MET A 582 1.55 -19.40 29.56
N GLN A 583 1.47 -20.53 30.27
CA GLN A 583 2.61 -21.44 30.45
C GLN A 583 2.65 -22.50 29.33
N GLY A 584 3.85 -22.90 28.91
CA GLY A 584 4.06 -24.04 27.99
C GLY A 584 4.66 -25.23 28.74
N PRO A 585 4.45 -26.47 28.26
CA PRO A 585 5.10 -27.66 28.82
C PRO A 585 6.61 -27.63 28.57
N ALA A 586 7.36 -28.43 29.33
CA ALA A 586 8.76 -28.70 29.04
C ALA A 586 8.89 -29.41 27.67
N TYR A 587 10.03 -29.27 27.01
CA TYR A 587 10.26 -29.86 25.68
C TYR A 587 10.04 -31.37 25.68
N GLU A 588 10.49 -32.05 26.74
CA GLU A 588 10.38 -33.49 26.89
C GLU A 588 8.94 -33.98 27.10
N GLN A 589 8.04 -33.09 27.55
CA GLN A 589 6.63 -33.41 27.77
C GLN A 589 5.82 -33.25 26.48
N ASP A 590 6.07 -32.18 25.72
CA ASP A 590 5.41 -31.95 24.45
C ASP A 590 6.28 -31.08 23.51
N PRO A 591 7.07 -31.72 22.62
CA PRO A 591 7.92 -31.02 21.66
C PRO A 591 7.13 -30.16 20.66
N SER A 592 5.84 -30.44 20.45
CA SER A 592 5.04 -29.73 19.43
C SER A 592 4.84 -28.24 19.75
N PHE A 593 5.02 -27.84 21.01
CA PHE A 593 5.00 -26.43 21.40
C PHE A 593 6.21 -25.65 20.88
N TYR A 594 7.30 -26.34 20.53
CA TYR A 594 8.56 -25.76 20.12
C TYR A 594 8.70 -25.75 18.59
N SER A 595 7.62 -26.00 17.86
CA SER A 595 7.46 -25.70 16.44
C SER A 595 6.21 -24.83 16.25
N ASP A 596 6.13 -24.10 15.14
CA ASP A 596 4.95 -23.27 14.87
C ASP A 596 3.89 -24.01 14.04
N TRP A 597 2.79 -23.35 13.70
CA TRP A 597 1.78 -23.92 12.81
C TRP A 597 2.29 -24.00 11.37
N GLY A 598 2.22 -25.20 10.78
CA GLY A 598 2.62 -25.45 9.39
C GLY A 598 4.13 -25.58 9.16
N ASP A 599 4.95 -25.35 10.18
CA ASP A 599 6.42 -25.49 10.10
C ASP A 599 6.88 -26.63 11.02
N PRO A 600 7.42 -27.74 10.47
CA PRO A 600 7.88 -28.87 11.27
C PRO A 600 9.22 -28.61 11.97
N ARG A 601 9.94 -27.53 11.62
CA ARG A 601 11.25 -27.22 12.19
C ARG A 601 11.09 -26.73 13.62
N GLU A 602 12.13 -26.95 14.42
CA GLU A 602 12.22 -26.32 15.73
C GLU A 602 12.25 -24.80 15.57
N PHE A 603 11.40 -24.13 16.34
CA PHE A 603 11.18 -22.70 16.26
C PHE A 603 12.44 -21.94 16.65
N SER A 604 12.83 -21.03 15.78
CA SER A 604 13.92 -20.10 16.03
C SER A 604 13.55 -18.70 15.58
N ILE A 605 14.26 -17.71 16.13
CA ILE A 605 14.20 -16.31 15.66
C ILE A 605 15.37 -15.98 14.70
N GLY A 606 16.19 -16.98 14.33
CA GLY A 606 17.36 -16.78 13.48
C GLY A 606 17.01 -16.36 12.05
N ASP A 607 15.82 -16.75 11.58
CA ASP A 607 15.32 -16.41 10.26
C ASP A 607 14.72 -14.98 10.18
N LEU A 608 14.70 -14.23 11.28
CA LEU A 608 14.14 -12.87 11.32
C LEU A 608 15.09 -11.90 10.61
N GLY A 609 14.62 -11.31 9.53
CA GLY A 609 15.37 -10.35 8.73
C GLY A 609 15.02 -8.89 8.97
N VAL A 610 15.67 -8.02 8.20
CA VAL A 610 15.37 -6.59 8.21
C VAL A 610 14.15 -6.30 7.34
N GLY A 611 13.22 -5.53 7.89
CA GLY A 611 12.01 -5.17 7.18
C GLY A 611 12.21 -4.13 6.09
N GLU A 612 12.01 -4.50 4.83
CA GLU A 612 12.02 -3.58 3.69
C GLU A 612 10.77 -2.67 3.60
N CYS A 613 9.83 -2.75 4.56
CA CYS A 613 8.45 -2.23 4.41
C CYS A 613 8.39 -0.70 4.42
N ALA A 614 9.56 -0.07 4.53
CA ALA A 614 9.85 1.34 4.54
C ALA A 614 10.93 1.76 3.56
N GLY A 615 11.54 0.86 2.80
CA GLY A 615 12.83 1.13 2.17
C GLY A 615 13.85 1.73 3.11
N GLU A 616 14.98 2.14 2.58
CA GLU A 616 15.83 3.11 3.27
C GLU A 616 15.31 4.53 2.98
N VAL A 617 15.62 5.48 3.87
CA VAL A 617 15.26 6.88 3.61
C VAL A 617 16.31 7.47 2.70
N VAL A 618 16.01 7.44 1.40
CA VAL A 618 16.79 8.07 0.34
C VAL A 618 16.17 9.44 0.05
N SER A 619 17.00 10.48 -0.04
CA SER A 619 16.48 11.82 -0.31
C SER A 619 15.98 11.94 -1.74
N VAL A 620 15.07 12.89 -1.99
CA VAL A 620 14.60 13.17 -3.37
C VAL A 620 15.78 13.57 -4.26
N ALA A 621 16.72 14.36 -3.74
CA ALA A 621 17.91 14.75 -4.48
C ALA A 621 18.78 13.54 -4.90
N GLN A 622 18.96 12.55 -4.03
CA GLN A 622 19.68 11.32 -4.38
C GLN A 622 18.96 10.52 -5.49
N PHE A 623 17.62 10.45 -5.46
CA PHE A 623 16.86 9.85 -6.56
C PHE A 623 17.05 10.60 -7.87
N ASP A 624 16.96 11.91 -7.83
CA ASP A 624 17.06 12.75 -9.02
C ASP A 624 18.47 12.72 -9.62
N LEU A 625 19.52 12.69 -8.78
CA LEU A 625 20.91 12.54 -9.24
C LEU A 625 21.15 11.15 -9.85
N ALA A 626 20.66 10.07 -9.24
CA ALA A 626 20.73 8.74 -9.83
C ALA A 626 19.93 8.64 -11.14
N ALA A 627 18.81 9.36 -11.25
CA ALA A 627 18.04 9.47 -12.49
C ALA A 627 18.82 10.22 -13.58
N ALA A 628 19.60 11.25 -13.22
CA ALA A 628 20.48 11.94 -14.15
C ALA A 628 21.59 11.02 -14.68
N GLU A 629 22.26 10.25 -13.81
CA GLU A 629 23.28 9.26 -14.23
C GLU A 629 22.70 8.21 -15.18
N ARG A 630 21.50 7.70 -14.88
CA ARG A 630 20.78 6.80 -15.78
C ARG A 630 20.53 7.44 -17.15
N MET A 631 20.09 8.69 -17.20
CA MET A 631 19.85 9.39 -18.47
C MET A 631 21.14 9.57 -19.27
N VAL A 632 22.28 9.83 -18.62
CA VAL A 632 23.59 9.86 -19.30
C VAL A 632 23.96 8.49 -19.86
N PHE A 633 23.75 7.42 -19.09
CA PHE A 633 23.96 6.05 -19.56
C PHE A 633 23.08 5.71 -20.77
N GLU A 634 21.79 6.07 -20.73
CA GLU A 634 20.89 5.93 -21.89
C GLU A 634 21.37 6.76 -23.08
N GLY A 635 21.89 7.97 -22.85
CA GLY A 635 22.52 8.81 -23.87
C GLY A 635 23.72 8.14 -24.51
N GLN A 636 24.57 7.46 -23.74
CA GLN A 636 25.71 6.68 -24.24
C GLN A 636 25.24 5.52 -25.12
N LEU A 637 24.19 4.79 -24.73
CA LEU A 637 23.63 3.72 -25.57
C LEU A 637 23.13 4.27 -26.92
N ARG A 638 22.42 5.41 -26.91
CA ARG A 638 21.96 6.06 -28.15
C ARG A 638 23.11 6.54 -29.03
N LEU A 639 24.17 7.03 -28.42
CA LEU A 639 25.39 7.42 -29.12
C LEU A 639 26.03 6.21 -29.83
N ASP A 640 26.09 5.06 -29.17
CA ASP A 640 26.62 3.81 -29.72
C ASP A 640 25.72 3.26 -30.84
N GLU A 641 24.40 3.43 -30.73
CA GLU A 641 23.40 3.09 -31.77
C GLU A 641 23.42 4.03 -32.98
N GLY A 642 24.13 5.17 -32.90
CA GLY A 642 24.18 6.18 -33.96
C GLY A 642 23.06 7.23 -33.91
N ASP A 643 22.22 7.22 -32.87
CA ASP A 643 21.17 8.23 -32.65
C ASP A 643 21.73 9.43 -31.86
N TYR A 644 22.50 10.26 -32.57
CA TYR A 644 23.22 11.39 -31.99
C TYR A 644 22.29 12.50 -31.46
N ALA A 645 21.11 12.66 -32.06
CA ALA A 645 20.13 13.64 -31.62
C ALA A 645 19.55 13.26 -30.27
N GLN A 646 19.17 11.99 -30.10
CA GLN A 646 18.64 11.51 -28.83
C GLN A 646 19.72 11.43 -27.74
N ALA A 647 20.95 11.08 -28.10
CA ALA A 647 22.08 11.08 -27.18
C ALA A 647 22.33 12.48 -26.56
N ASP A 648 22.40 13.52 -27.39
CA ASP A 648 22.56 14.91 -26.96
C ASP A 648 21.35 15.38 -26.12
N ALA A 649 20.12 15.05 -26.54
CA ALA A 649 18.92 15.42 -25.80
C ALA A 649 18.86 14.79 -24.40
N LEU A 650 19.23 13.52 -24.27
CA LEU A 650 19.31 12.82 -22.98
C LEU A 650 20.40 13.40 -22.08
N ALA A 651 21.58 13.67 -22.62
CA ALA A 651 22.68 14.30 -21.87
C ALA A 651 22.30 15.69 -21.34
N TYR A 652 21.64 16.51 -22.17
CA TYR A 652 21.12 17.81 -21.73
C TYR A 652 20.06 17.69 -20.64
N ARG A 653 19.10 16.76 -20.81
CA ARG A 653 18.07 16.48 -19.80
C ARG A 653 18.68 16.00 -18.48
N ALA A 654 19.73 15.19 -18.53
CA ALA A 654 20.44 14.72 -17.35
C ALA A 654 21.07 15.89 -16.57
N MET A 655 21.70 16.85 -17.26
CA MET A 655 22.22 18.06 -16.61
C MET A 655 21.10 18.91 -15.97
N LEU A 656 19.97 19.07 -16.65
CA LEU A 656 18.81 19.76 -16.07
C LEU A 656 18.29 19.03 -14.81
N GLN A 657 18.19 17.71 -14.87
CA GLN A 657 17.73 16.87 -13.75
C GLN A 657 18.67 17.01 -12.53
N ALA A 658 19.99 16.98 -12.74
CA ALA A 658 20.96 17.19 -11.67
C ALA A 658 20.99 18.63 -11.14
N ALA A 659 20.70 19.63 -11.98
CA ALA A 659 20.59 21.01 -11.54
C ALA A 659 19.34 21.23 -10.67
N ILE A 660 18.18 20.75 -11.12
CA ILE A 660 16.91 20.93 -10.39
C ILE A 660 16.89 20.15 -9.08
N SER A 661 17.56 18.99 -9.02
CA SER A 661 17.67 18.21 -7.78
C SER A 661 18.30 19.04 -6.65
N LEU A 662 19.39 19.74 -6.95
CA LEU A 662 20.07 20.66 -6.03
C LEU A 662 19.17 21.85 -5.70
N VAL A 663 18.58 22.51 -6.69
CA VAL A 663 17.69 23.66 -6.48
C VAL A 663 16.52 23.31 -5.54
N LYS A 664 15.87 22.16 -5.75
CA LYS A 664 14.74 21.70 -4.94
C LYS A 664 15.09 21.33 -3.51
N THR A 665 16.38 21.16 -3.18
CA THR A 665 16.80 21.03 -1.77
C THR A 665 16.58 22.32 -0.98
N GLN A 666 16.68 23.49 -1.63
CA GLN A 666 16.53 24.80 -1.00
C GLN A 666 15.17 25.44 -1.30
N PHE A 667 14.57 25.15 -2.46
CA PHE A 667 13.33 25.77 -2.91
C PHE A 667 12.43 24.76 -3.65
N GLN A 668 11.35 24.33 -3.00
CA GLN A 668 10.52 23.21 -3.49
C GLN A 668 9.62 23.59 -4.68
N ASP A 669 9.20 24.85 -4.78
CA ASP A 669 8.21 25.30 -5.78
C ASP A 669 8.82 25.81 -7.09
N VAL A 670 10.06 25.41 -7.40
CA VAL A 670 10.66 25.69 -8.71
C VAL A 670 10.01 24.80 -9.77
N THR A 671 9.54 25.42 -10.85
CA THR A 671 9.02 24.70 -12.02
C THR A 671 10.15 24.00 -12.79
N ASP A 672 9.85 22.87 -13.41
CA ASP A 672 10.83 22.11 -14.21
C ASP A 672 11.12 22.74 -15.59
N ALA A 673 10.66 23.96 -15.84
CA ALA A 673 10.94 24.71 -17.06
C ALA A 673 12.45 24.97 -17.18
N PRO A 674 13.11 24.59 -18.31
CA PRO A 674 14.57 24.65 -18.43
C PRO A 674 15.17 26.01 -18.08
N ASP A 675 14.62 27.11 -18.57
CA ASP A 675 15.10 28.47 -18.29
C ASP A 675 15.06 28.78 -16.79
N THR A 676 13.97 28.41 -16.12
CA THR A 676 13.81 28.58 -14.67
C THR A 676 14.84 27.75 -13.92
N VAL A 677 14.99 26.47 -14.27
CA VAL A 677 15.98 25.57 -13.64
C VAL A 677 17.39 26.14 -13.77
N VAL A 678 17.79 26.54 -14.98
CA VAL A 678 19.13 27.08 -15.25
C VAL A 678 19.36 28.39 -14.50
N ASN A 679 18.38 29.29 -14.45
CA ASN A 679 18.50 30.56 -13.75
C ASN A 679 18.59 30.39 -12.24
N GLU A 680 17.73 29.54 -11.65
CA GLU A 680 17.73 29.26 -10.22
C GLU A 680 19.02 28.54 -9.81
N PHE A 681 19.48 27.56 -10.61
CA PHE A 681 20.75 26.88 -10.37
C PHE A 681 21.94 27.85 -10.43
N ARG A 682 21.98 28.73 -11.44
CA ARG A 682 23.03 29.75 -11.57
C ARG A 682 23.07 30.64 -10.33
N THR A 683 21.92 31.23 -9.98
CA THR A 683 21.80 32.18 -8.87
C THR A 683 22.18 31.55 -7.54
N ARG A 684 21.78 30.29 -7.30
CA ARG A 684 21.89 29.66 -5.97
C ARG A 684 23.14 28.84 -5.76
N PHE A 685 23.72 28.26 -6.80
CA PHE A 685 24.84 27.32 -6.68
C PHE A 685 26.10 27.77 -7.41
N TYR A 686 25.95 28.40 -8.58
CA TYR A 686 27.10 28.87 -9.35
C TYR A 686 27.62 30.22 -8.83
N ASP A 687 26.76 31.23 -8.74
CA ASP A 687 27.14 32.60 -8.34
C ASP A 687 27.58 32.66 -6.87
N THR A 688 27.00 31.82 -6.02
CA THR A 688 27.36 31.64 -4.61
C THR A 688 28.60 30.77 -4.39
N GLN A 689 29.14 30.18 -5.46
CA GLN A 689 30.27 29.24 -5.44
C GLN A 689 30.04 27.98 -4.59
N LEU A 690 28.78 27.62 -4.32
CA LEU A 690 28.43 26.41 -3.56
C LEU A 690 28.66 25.11 -4.34
N LEU A 691 28.63 25.15 -5.67
CA LEU A 691 28.90 23.98 -6.52
C LEU A 691 30.38 23.55 -6.50
N GLY A 692 31.28 24.40 -5.99
CA GLY A 692 32.71 24.29 -6.22
C GLY A 692 33.36 23.10 -5.51
N ASP A 693 33.94 22.19 -6.30
CA ASP A 693 35.00 21.28 -5.85
C ASP A 693 36.29 22.08 -5.57
N ARG A 694 37.09 21.63 -4.59
CA ARG A 694 38.37 22.23 -4.18
C ARG A 694 39.38 22.35 -5.33
N TYR A 695 39.26 21.52 -6.38
CA TYR A 695 40.20 21.47 -7.50
C TYR A 695 39.61 21.98 -8.82
N ALA A 696 38.38 21.59 -9.18
CA ALA A 696 37.75 21.99 -10.46
C ALA A 696 36.94 23.31 -10.39
N GLY A 697 36.65 23.84 -9.19
CA GLY A 697 35.79 25.01 -9.00
C GLY A 697 34.39 24.79 -9.57
N SER A 698 33.77 25.85 -10.12
CA SER A 698 32.43 25.79 -10.74
C SER A 698 32.48 25.57 -12.27
N ARG A 699 33.62 25.13 -12.81
CA ARG A 699 33.86 25.04 -14.26
C ARG A 699 32.85 24.12 -14.96
N PHE A 700 32.43 23.03 -14.32
CA PHE A 700 31.50 22.07 -14.93
C PHE A 700 30.07 22.64 -15.08
N ALA A 701 29.67 23.63 -14.28
CA ALA A 701 28.39 24.34 -14.47
C ALA A 701 28.27 25.01 -15.85
N GLN A 702 29.41 25.41 -16.42
CA GLN A 702 29.46 26.06 -17.74
C GLN A 702 28.97 25.14 -18.85
N TYR A 703 29.04 23.81 -18.68
CA TYR A 703 28.54 22.86 -19.67
C TYR A 703 27.03 22.94 -19.81
N LEU A 704 26.29 22.94 -18.70
CA LEU A 704 24.84 23.15 -18.69
C LEU A 704 24.50 24.51 -19.33
N PHE A 705 25.18 25.58 -18.92
CA PHE A 705 24.91 26.93 -19.43
C PHE A 705 25.16 27.05 -20.92
N LYS A 706 26.29 26.53 -21.41
CA LYS A 706 26.65 26.57 -22.82
C LYS A 706 25.65 25.76 -23.65
N ARG A 707 25.33 24.53 -23.23
CA ARG A 707 24.38 23.68 -23.96
C ARG A 707 22.96 24.26 -23.96
N HIS A 708 22.55 24.92 -22.89
CA HIS A 708 21.25 25.59 -22.79
C HIS A 708 21.15 26.82 -23.70
N LEU A 709 22.19 27.67 -23.70
CA LEU A 709 22.23 28.90 -24.51
C LEU A 709 22.48 28.64 -25.99
N SER A 710 23.14 27.53 -26.33
CA SER A 710 23.51 27.19 -27.71
C SER A 710 23.25 25.72 -27.99
N PRO A 711 21.97 25.33 -28.18
CA PRO A 711 21.62 24.01 -28.66
C PRO A 711 22.29 23.72 -30.01
N PRO A 712 22.77 22.49 -30.25
CA PRO A 712 23.39 22.14 -31.53
C PRO A 712 22.38 22.26 -32.68
N HIS A 713 22.81 22.84 -33.80
CA HIS A 713 22.00 22.94 -35.02
C HIS A 713 22.04 21.66 -35.87
N GLU A 714 23.12 20.90 -35.78
CA GLU A 714 23.30 19.58 -36.36
C GLU A 714 23.82 18.65 -35.27
N HIS A 715 23.44 17.36 -35.33
CA HIS A 715 23.86 16.37 -34.34
C HIS A 715 24.91 15.44 -34.95
N THR A 716 26.19 15.74 -34.74
CA THR A 716 27.30 14.86 -35.14
C THR A 716 27.70 13.92 -33.99
N ARG A 717 28.35 12.80 -34.33
CA ARG A 717 28.91 11.87 -33.35
C ARG A 717 29.80 12.57 -32.33
N ASP A 718 30.71 13.42 -32.80
CA ASP A 718 31.70 14.10 -31.93
C ASP A 718 31.03 15.10 -30.98
N GLN A 719 29.97 15.79 -31.43
CA GLN A 719 29.21 16.71 -30.58
C GLN A 719 28.40 15.96 -29.54
N ALA A 720 27.64 14.93 -29.94
CA ALA A 720 26.86 14.12 -29.03
C ALA A 720 27.74 13.42 -27.99
N HIS A 721 28.87 12.83 -28.41
CA HIS A 721 29.88 12.27 -27.51
C HIS A 721 30.39 13.30 -26.50
N ARG A 722 30.73 14.50 -26.96
CA ARG A 722 31.20 15.57 -26.07
C ARG A 722 30.14 15.96 -25.05
N THR A 723 28.87 16.11 -25.46
CA THR A 723 27.80 16.50 -24.54
C THR A 723 27.50 15.41 -23.50
N VAL A 724 27.60 14.14 -23.88
CA VAL A 724 27.48 13.00 -22.92
C VAL A 724 28.59 13.06 -21.87
N GLU A 725 29.85 13.25 -22.28
CA GLU A 725 31.00 13.40 -21.37
C GLU A 725 30.88 14.65 -20.48
N GLU A 726 30.47 15.78 -21.05
CA GLU A 726 30.22 17.02 -20.32
C GLU A 726 29.11 16.86 -19.27
N ALA A 727 28.04 16.12 -19.60
CA ALA A 727 26.95 15.83 -18.68
C ALA A 727 27.42 14.94 -17.51
N GLN A 728 28.24 13.93 -17.77
CA GLN A 728 28.83 13.08 -16.73
C GLN A 728 29.62 13.92 -15.71
N LEU A 729 30.52 14.79 -16.18
CA LEU A 729 31.30 15.69 -15.33
C LEU A 729 30.43 16.67 -14.53
N PHE A 730 29.36 17.18 -15.13
CA PHE A 730 28.41 18.05 -14.43
C PHE A 730 27.69 17.31 -13.30
N ILE A 731 27.26 16.07 -13.53
CA ILE A 731 26.55 15.26 -12.53
C ILE A 731 27.47 14.89 -11.37
N GLU A 732 28.71 14.52 -11.63
CA GLU A 732 29.72 14.28 -10.58
C GLU A 732 29.93 15.53 -9.70
N SER A 733 30.00 16.71 -10.33
CA SER A 733 30.05 17.98 -9.60
C SER A 733 28.81 18.23 -8.74
N ALA A 734 27.64 17.84 -9.23
CA ALA A 734 26.38 17.99 -8.51
C ALA A 734 26.30 17.05 -7.29
N TYR A 735 26.78 15.80 -7.41
CA TYR A 735 26.93 14.88 -6.27
C TYR A 735 27.86 15.45 -5.20
N ALA A 736 29.06 15.89 -5.60
CA ALA A 736 30.02 16.47 -4.65
C ALA A 736 29.43 17.69 -3.90
N CYS A 737 28.68 18.54 -4.60
CA CYS A 737 27.96 19.66 -3.99
C CYS A 737 26.90 19.19 -2.99
N TYR A 738 26.08 18.21 -3.37
CA TYR A 738 25.04 17.65 -2.50
C TYR A 738 25.62 17.05 -1.21
N ASP A 739 26.71 16.30 -1.32
CA ASP A 739 27.37 15.68 -0.16
C ASP A 739 27.91 16.75 0.79
N LEU A 740 28.57 17.79 0.26
CA LEU A 740 29.05 18.93 1.05
C LEU A 740 27.92 19.66 1.80
N LEU A 741 26.76 19.86 1.16
CA LEU A 741 25.60 20.49 1.79
C LEU A 741 25.04 19.64 2.93
N THR A 742 25.05 18.33 2.74
CA THR A 742 24.59 17.35 3.73
C THR A 742 25.53 17.30 4.94
N GLU A 743 26.85 17.28 4.71
CA GLU A 743 27.88 17.25 5.77
C GLU A 743 27.90 18.52 6.63
N ARG A 744 27.67 19.70 6.03
CA ARG A 744 27.69 20.98 6.73
C ARG A 744 26.46 21.23 7.62
N GLY A 745 25.51 20.29 7.70
CA GLY A 745 24.25 20.48 8.42
C GLY A 745 23.37 21.60 7.84
N GLY A 746 23.67 22.04 6.61
CA GLY A 746 23.04 23.16 5.91
C GLY A 746 21.70 22.81 5.30
N MET A 747 20.76 22.32 6.09
CA MET A 747 19.36 22.12 5.70
C MET A 747 18.40 22.99 6.53
N ALA A 748 18.90 24.08 7.11
CA ALA A 748 18.11 24.99 7.93
C ALA A 748 17.91 26.36 7.24
N ALA A 749 16.64 26.62 6.94
CA ALA A 749 15.99 27.86 6.49
C ALA A 749 16.23 28.31 5.03
N PRO A 750 15.16 28.61 4.25
CA PRO A 750 15.32 29.33 3.00
C PRO A 750 15.85 30.74 3.33
N LEU A 751 16.95 31.12 2.68
CA LEU A 751 17.29 32.54 2.54
C LEU A 751 16.08 33.22 1.91
N ARG A 752 15.52 34.22 2.60
CA ARG A 752 14.41 35.04 2.09
C ARG A 752 14.72 35.47 0.64
N PRO A 753 13.71 35.51 -0.26
CA PRO A 753 13.94 36.00 -1.61
C PRO A 753 14.51 37.43 -1.56
N PRO A 754 15.42 37.80 -2.46
CA PRO A 754 15.89 39.17 -2.54
C PRO A 754 14.69 40.06 -2.85
N VAL A 755 14.45 41.03 -1.97
CA VAL A 755 13.48 42.09 -2.20
C VAL A 755 13.96 42.84 -3.45
N HIS A 756 13.21 42.75 -4.55
CA HIS A 756 13.35 43.69 -5.65
C HIS A 756 12.94 45.07 -5.12
N THR A 757 13.93 45.88 -4.73
CA THR A 757 13.73 47.30 -4.51
C THR A 757 13.66 47.97 -5.88
N GLU A 758 12.44 48.15 -6.38
CA GLU A 758 12.18 49.15 -7.42
C GLU A 758 12.63 50.51 -6.89
N LYS A 759 13.72 51.04 -7.45
CA LYS A 759 14.05 52.46 -7.34
C LYS A 759 12.95 53.23 -8.06
N ALA A 760 12.00 53.77 -7.30
CA ALA A 760 11.12 54.82 -7.76
C ALA A 760 11.97 56.04 -8.12
N ALA A 761 12.14 56.29 -9.42
CA ALA A 761 12.55 57.58 -9.94
C ALA A 761 11.40 58.56 -9.71
N GLY A 762 11.59 59.49 -8.77
CA GLY A 762 10.64 60.53 -8.41
C GLY A 762 11.30 61.91 -8.46
N ILE A 763 11.15 62.53 -9.62
CA ILE A 763 11.13 63.97 -9.93
C ILE A 763 10.98 64.89 -8.69
N ARG A 764 12.06 65.60 -8.32
CA ARG A 764 12.18 67.07 -8.31
C ARG A 764 13.61 67.49 -7.96
#